data_AF-A0A7S0VCA3-F1
#
_entry.id   AF-A0A7S0VCA3-F1
#
_cell.length_a   1.000
_cell.length_b   1.000
_cell.length_c   1.000
_cell.angle_alpha   90.00
_cell.angle_beta   90.00
_cell.angle_gamma   90.00
#
_symmetry.space_group_name_H-M   'P 1'
#
loop_
_entity.id
_entity.type
_entity.pdbx_description
1 polymer ?
#
loop_
_entity_poly.entity_id
_entity_poly.type
_entity_poly.pdbx_seq_one_letter_code
_entity_poly.pdbx_strand_id
1 'polypeptide(L)'
;NNNNNNSKNTNANATTTNANNNNSKTNSSRKNISPSKSTLTTTKTKKTTTAVAKLTLTFASSTAAAAAAAAAGFGSIPPGFTFDPLPFYRMVSRINAALKTALRAWVLENLKMYVHAFEMYSHEKYCGNPLFAISVDVVNGRFVFYPPLEDFADRIEEGALSIIASVNKLPGLGVDPRPSAMTHEVPFEVHAHLAQPPLVSPSDPDVADLLTSLREMINASAILCEDLVDSHAHHLDLYITDSVLVKAQIAAGVARGEDRRSEWIRTISHFLDQKAEILSMIPLDARLGLFHLDCSLMRRKLAAAAHVQATHLLMSLQIDAEDASSLVIYKLSDVHATLTQPLTDISILQEVKETLSHVLTLVNDCLPLTTTIRLCLDLMEIFRHEVPDAELAEMFEALRLPLKVRSLAAERLAMLESSEKECLENLKRDRIQFNQLVAGLKKRVMMWQWELDEDQSDEYVQLCSEQEGELTLAMDKAHQINRMEFLASWDQTSYVILSALKRQLNPFLELWKLVKGFKSKYQVWMYGPLFSFDMDDIEASVPLWSRLIFKLERELKGAPQQIASKYRRKLQEFEGYLTLIRSIRTQGMRQRHWMRLYEEMPLLKSLDRDVWTLHALLNMGLASNVPLIREVADMAGGGEV
;
A
#
# COMPACT_ATOMS: atom_id res chain seq x y z
N ASN A 1 39.93 17.32 -38.06
CA ASN A 1 39.40 18.53 -38.73
C ASN A 1 37.93 18.63 -38.40
N ASN A 2 37.56 19.40 -37.36
CA ASN A 2 37.34 20.87 -37.39
C ASN A 2 36.32 21.26 -38.47
N ASN A 3 35.28 22.06 -38.24
CA ASN A 3 34.89 22.95 -37.15
C ASN A 3 33.41 23.32 -37.45
N ASN A 4 32.48 23.32 -36.49
CA ASN A 4 32.22 24.37 -35.50
C ASN A 4 31.38 25.53 -36.07
N ASN A 5 30.17 25.71 -35.55
CA ASN A 5 29.77 27.03 -35.05
C ASN A 5 28.68 26.91 -33.98
N ASN A 6 28.94 27.61 -32.90
CA ASN A 6 28.34 27.58 -31.58
C ASN A 6 28.14 29.05 -31.22
N SER A 7 26.98 29.44 -30.69
CA SER A 7 26.91 30.61 -29.81
C SER A 7 25.84 30.39 -28.73
N LYS A 8 26.35 30.11 -27.53
CA LYS A 8 25.79 30.38 -26.20
C LYS A 8 25.50 31.90 -26.07
N ASN A 9 24.88 32.49 -25.04
CA ASN A 9 24.52 32.12 -23.67
C ASN A 9 23.72 33.32 -23.11
N THR A 10 22.84 33.12 -22.14
CA THR A 10 22.87 33.89 -20.87
C THR A 10 21.94 33.23 -19.84
N ASN A 11 22.58 32.72 -18.78
CA ASN A 11 22.01 32.30 -17.50
C ASN A 11 21.55 33.48 -16.65
N ALA A 12 20.56 33.25 -15.78
CA ALA A 12 20.52 33.83 -14.44
C ALA A 12 19.81 32.86 -13.47
N ASN A 13 20.59 32.38 -12.49
CA ASN A 13 20.16 31.58 -11.34
C ASN A 13 19.54 32.47 -10.25
N ALA A 14 18.58 31.92 -9.48
CA ALA A 14 18.46 32.20 -8.04
C ALA A 14 17.72 31.05 -7.32
N THR A 15 18.46 30.40 -6.44
CA THR A 15 18.11 29.36 -5.47
C THR A 15 17.60 29.94 -4.14
N THR A 16 17.12 29.03 -3.26
CA THR A 16 16.91 29.10 -1.78
C THR A 16 15.54 29.63 -1.32
N THR A 17 14.82 29.05 -0.35
CA THR A 17 15.07 27.97 0.63
C THR A 17 13.76 27.65 1.37
N ASN A 18 13.64 26.40 1.83
CA ASN A 18 12.67 25.86 2.79
C ASN A 18 12.87 26.42 4.21
N ALA A 19 11.80 26.58 5.01
CA ALA A 19 11.83 26.35 6.47
C ALA A 19 10.42 26.31 7.11
N ASN A 20 10.14 25.16 7.75
CA ASN A 20 9.13 24.92 8.80
C ASN A 20 9.41 25.77 10.06
N ASN A 21 8.37 26.19 10.80
CA ASN A 21 8.06 25.66 12.16
C ASN A 21 6.86 26.34 12.86
N ASN A 22 5.94 25.49 13.32
CA ASN A 22 5.35 25.37 14.66
C ASN A 22 4.75 26.56 15.46
N ASN A 23 3.51 26.26 15.89
CA ASN A 23 2.95 26.35 17.24
C ASN A 23 2.34 27.67 17.80
N SER A 24 1.01 27.58 17.91
CA SER A 24 0.27 27.54 19.18
C SER A 24 -0.49 28.78 19.66
N LYS A 25 -1.68 28.47 20.19
CA LYS A 25 -2.47 29.14 21.24
C LYS A 25 -3.47 30.25 20.87
N THR A 26 -4.73 29.80 20.84
CA THR A 26 -5.88 30.25 21.64
C THR A 26 -6.36 31.71 21.61
N ASN A 27 -7.63 31.86 21.18
CA ASN A 27 -8.70 32.71 21.72
C ASN A 27 -8.38 34.17 22.14
N SER A 28 -8.95 35.14 21.44
CA SER A 28 -10.16 35.85 21.92
C SER A 28 -10.70 36.88 20.91
N SER A 29 -12.01 36.84 20.73
CA SER A 29 -12.95 37.97 20.68
C SER A 29 -12.62 39.27 19.91
N ARG A 30 -13.37 39.45 18.80
CA ARG A 30 -14.37 40.53 18.61
C ARG A 30 -13.84 41.98 18.42
N LYS A 31 -13.80 42.47 17.18
CA LYS A 31 -14.59 43.63 16.67
C LYS A 31 -14.18 44.07 15.25
N ASN A 32 -15.24 44.34 14.48
CA ASN A 32 -15.36 45.11 13.23
C ASN A 32 -14.31 46.22 13.00
N ILE A 33 -13.93 46.42 11.73
CA ILE A 33 -14.29 47.58 10.88
C ILE A 33 -13.79 47.34 9.44
N SER A 34 -14.64 47.73 8.49
CA SER A 34 -14.66 47.72 7.01
C SER A 34 -13.37 47.97 6.20
N PRO A 35 -13.43 47.68 4.88
CA PRO A 35 -12.97 48.62 3.87
C PRO A 35 -14.02 49.02 2.81
N SER A 36 -13.83 50.24 2.32
CA SER A 36 -14.41 50.99 1.20
C SER A 36 -14.47 50.25 -0.14
N LYS A 37 -15.63 50.21 -0.82
CA LYS A 37 -16.12 51.10 -1.92
C LYS A 37 -15.32 51.15 -3.24
N SER A 38 -15.94 50.66 -4.32
CA SER A 38 -16.04 51.32 -5.64
C SER A 38 -17.25 50.74 -6.40
N THR A 39 -18.41 51.42 -6.39
CA THR A 39 -18.99 52.27 -7.45
C THR A 39 -19.12 51.65 -8.84
N LEU A 40 -20.36 51.26 -9.19
CA LEU A 40 -20.96 51.67 -10.46
C LEU A 40 -22.41 52.15 -10.26
N THR A 41 -22.75 53.12 -11.06
CA THR A 41 -23.87 54.05 -11.06
C THR A 41 -25.23 53.43 -11.37
N THR A 42 -26.23 53.69 -10.52
CA THR A 42 -27.66 53.60 -10.88
C THR A 42 -28.35 54.96 -10.73
N THR A 43 -29.04 55.31 -11.81
CA THR A 43 -29.83 56.50 -12.03
C THR A 43 -31.15 56.46 -11.25
N LYS A 44 -31.40 57.55 -10.51
CA LYS A 44 -32.70 58.20 -10.22
C LYS A 44 -33.93 57.31 -9.98
N THR A 45 -34.34 57.21 -8.71
CA THR A 45 -35.73 57.43 -8.23
C THR A 45 -35.74 57.67 -6.70
N LYS A 46 -35.22 58.83 -6.27
CA LYS A 46 -35.56 59.41 -4.96
C LYS A 46 -36.79 60.28 -5.14
N LYS A 47 -37.95 59.85 -4.63
CA LYS A 47 -39.09 60.69 -4.19
C LYS A 47 -40.23 59.77 -3.76
N THR A 48 -40.28 59.37 -2.49
CA THR A 48 -41.54 58.98 -1.83
C THR A 48 -41.42 58.80 -0.31
N THR A 49 -40.25 58.50 0.25
CA THR A 49 -40.14 58.18 1.69
C THR A 49 -39.58 59.28 2.61
N THR A 50 -39.21 60.45 2.07
CA THR A 50 -38.80 61.62 2.89
C THR A 50 -39.95 62.60 3.17
N ALA A 51 -41.12 62.40 2.56
CA ALA A 51 -42.30 63.22 2.83
C ALA A 51 -43.01 62.82 4.14
N VAL A 52 -42.95 61.54 4.53
CA VAL A 52 -43.76 61.02 5.66
C VAL A 52 -43.16 61.37 7.03
N ALA A 53 -41.83 61.37 7.19
CA ALA A 53 -41.18 61.71 8.47
C ALA A 53 -41.05 63.22 8.72
N LYS A 54 -41.18 64.06 7.69
CA LYS A 54 -41.19 65.53 7.85
C LYS A 54 -42.60 66.08 8.13
N LEU A 55 -43.64 65.31 7.83
CA LEU A 55 -45.04 65.60 8.16
C LEU A 55 -45.41 65.22 9.59
N THR A 56 -44.79 64.19 10.19
CA THR A 56 -45.10 63.75 11.56
C THR A 56 -44.45 64.61 12.66
N LEU A 57 -43.38 65.35 12.37
CA LEU A 57 -42.71 66.25 13.32
C LEU A 57 -43.06 67.74 13.17
N THR A 58 -43.75 68.14 12.10
CA THR A 58 -44.31 69.51 11.98
C THR A 58 -45.77 69.63 12.43
N PHE A 59 -46.50 68.52 12.57
CA PHE A 59 -47.86 68.54 13.10
C PHE A 59 -47.96 68.51 14.63
N ALA A 60 -46.88 68.18 15.35
CA ALA A 60 -46.88 68.12 16.81
C ALA A 60 -46.59 69.47 17.50
N SER A 61 -46.01 70.45 16.80
CA SER A 61 -45.73 71.78 17.37
C SER A 61 -46.71 72.88 16.96
N SER A 62 -47.48 72.69 15.88
CA SER A 62 -48.53 73.66 15.48
C SER A 62 -49.89 73.39 16.14
N THR A 63 -50.11 72.19 16.68
CA THR A 63 -51.38 71.79 17.30
C THR A 63 -51.51 72.26 18.75
N ALA A 64 -50.41 72.39 19.51
CA ALA A 64 -50.46 72.95 20.86
C ALA A 64 -50.75 74.48 20.86
N ALA A 65 -50.21 75.22 19.89
CA ALA A 65 -50.46 76.66 19.75
C ALA A 65 -51.83 76.96 19.11
N ALA A 66 -52.31 76.13 18.18
CA ALA A 66 -53.65 76.25 17.61
C ALA A 66 -54.77 75.77 18.57
N ALA A 67 -54.50 74.78 19.42
CA ALA A 67 -55.45 74.34 20.45
C ALA A 67 -55.65 75.41 21.55
N ALA A 68 -54.58 76.12 21.95
CA ALA A 68 -54.70 77.23 22.89
C ALA A 68 -55.45 78.44 22.30
N ALA A 69 -55.32 78.70 20.99
CA ALA A 69 -56.06 79.77 20.31
C ALA A 69 -57.52 79.41 19.98
N ALA A 70 -57.83 78.13 19.75
CA ALA A 70 -59.21 77.65 19.53
C ALA A 70 -60.01 77.52 20.84
N ALA A 71 -59.36 77.31 22.00
CA ALA A 71 -60.03 77.19 23.29
C ALA A 71 -60.64 78.50 23.83
N ALA A 72 -60.27 79.66 23.29
CA ALA A 72 -60.77 80.97 23.73
C ALA A 72 -62.05 81.44 22.97
N GLY A 73 -62.52 80.68 21.97
CA GLY A 73 -63.58 81.11 21.04
C GLY A 73 -64.86 80.28 21.03
N PHE A 74 -64.99 79.25 21.87
CA PHE A 74 -66.21 78.43 21.91
C PHE A 74 -67.06 78.77 23.14
N GLY A 75 -68.22 79.38 22.88
CA GLY A 75 -69.26 79.57 23.89
C GLY A 75 -69.71 78.25 24.49
N SER A 76 -70.09 78.29 25.77
CA SER A 76 -70.67 77.17 26.51
C SER A 76 -71.81 76.53 25.71
N ILE A 77 -71.73 75.22 25.50
CA ILE A 77 -72.84 74.43 24.94
C ILE A 77 -74.03 74.56 25.91
N PRO A 78 -75.24 74.92 25.44
CA PRO A 78 -76.41 75.01 26.32
C PRO A 78 -76.73 73.64 26.95
N PRO A 79 -77.17 73.59 28.21
CA PRO A 79 -77.44 72.34 28.91
C PRO A 79 -78.64 71.66 28.23
N GLY A 80 -78.41 70.50 27.58
CA GLY A 80 -79.45 69.72 26.91
C GLY A 80 -79.09 69.12 25.56
N PHE A 81 -77.94 69.45 24.96
CA PHE A 81 -77.48 68.78 23.74
C PHE A 81 -76.89 67.40 24.06
N THR A 82 -77.71 66.36 23.95
CA THR A 82 -77.22 64.98 23.91
C THR A 82 -76.60 64.73 22.54
N PHE A 83 -75.28 64.61 22.48
CA PHE A 83 -74.59 64.17 21.27
C PHE A 83 -74.97 62.72 20.97
N ASP A 84 -75.63 62.47 19.83
CA ASP A 84 -75.88 61.11 19.35
C ASP A 84 -74.62 60.62 18.60
N PRO A 85 -73.89 59.62 19.12
CA PRO A 85 -72.70 59.12 18.45
C PRO A 85 -73.04 58.21 17.25
N LEU A 86 -74.31 57.82 17.09
CA LEU A 86 -74.76 56.87 16.07
C LEU A 86 -74.45 57.28 14.62
N PRO A 87 -74.57 58.55 14.19
CA PRO A 87 -74.18 58.98 12.84
C PRO A 87 -72.68 58.84 12.58
N PHE A 88 -71.84 59.08 13.59
CA PHE A 88 -70.39 58.94 13.48
C PHE A 88 -69.98 57.46 13.44
N TYR A 89 -70.58 56.62 14.29
CA TYR A 89 -70.47 55.16 14.20
C TYR A 89 -70.87 54.64 12.81
N ARG A 90 -71.96 55.15 12.24
CA ARG A 90 -72.40 54.81 10.86
C ARG A 90 -71.42 55.28 9.80
N MET A 91 -70.81 56.46 9.96
CA MET A 91 -69.80 56.96 9.03
C MET A 91 -68.52 56.12 9.06
N VAL A 92 -67.98 55.83 10.26
CA VAL A 92 -66.79 54.98 10.41
C VAL A 92 -67.07 53.54 9.98
N SER A 93 -68.26 53.02 10.25
CA SER A 93 -68.72 51.73 9.73
C SER A 93 -68.78 51.70 8.19
N ARG A 94 -69.28 52.78 7.55
CA ARG A 94 -69.27 52.91 6.07
C ARG A 94 -67.86 53.02 5.49
N ILE A 95 -66.94 53.73 6.16
CA ILE A 95 -65.53 53.83 5.75
C ILE A 95 -64.85 52.47 5.86
N ASN A 96 -65.03 51.76 6.97
CA ASN A 96 -64.50 50.40 7.14
C ASN A 96 -65.10 49.41 6.13
N ALA A 97 -66.39 49.53 5.82
CA ALA A 97 -67.04 48.71 4.79
C ALA A 97 -66.46 49.00 3.40
N ALA A 98 -66.27 50.27 3.02
CA ALA A 98 -65.66 50.65 1.76
C ALA A 98 -64.19 50.21 1.66
N LEU A 99 -63.42 50.34 2.74
CA LEU A 99 -62.04 49.86 2.83
C LEU A 99 -61.97 48.34 2.68
N LYS A 100 -62.88 47.61 3.33
CA LYS A 100 -62.99 46.15 3.20
C LYS A 100 -63.31 45.72 1.77
N THR A 101 -64.28 46.37 1.13
CA THR A 101 -64.65 46.07 -0.27
C THR A 101 -63.50 46.38 -1.23
N ALA A 102 -62.81 47.51 -1.06
CA ALA A 102 -61.68 47.90 -1.90
C ALA A 102 -60.47 46.97 -1.73
N LEU A 103 -60.11 46.61 -0.50
CA LEU A 103 -59.00 45.70 -0.23
C LEU A 103 -59.30 44.26 -0.69
N ARG A 104 -60.55 43.78 -0.53
CA ARG A 104 -60.98 42.49 -1.10
C ARG A 104 -60.89 42.48 -2.62
N ALA A 105 -61.40 43.52 -3.28
CA ALA A 105 -61.32 43.64 -4.74
C ALA A 105 -59.85 43.68 -5.20
N TRP A 106 -58.99 44.41 -4.49
CA TRP A 106 -57.56 44.47 -4.78
C TRP A 106 -56.87 43.10 -4.64
N VAL A 107 -57.11 42.36 -3.56
CA VAL A 107 -56.52 41.01 -3.37
C VAL A 107 -56.94 40.06 -4.49
N LEU A 108 -58.23 40.03 -4.81
CA LEU A 108 -58.76 39.19 -5.88
C LEU A 108 -58.17 39.56 -7.25
N GLU A 109 -58.05 40.84 -7.55
CA GLU A 109 -57.45 41.30 -8.80
C GLU A 109 -55.97 40.92 -8.89
N ASN A 110 -55.21 41.04 -7.79
CA ASN A 110 -53.80 40.61 -7.78
C ASN A 110 -53.67 39.10 -7.97
N LEU A 111 -54.49 38.28 -7.31
CA LEU A 111 -54.47 36.83 -7.50
C LEU A 111 -54.83 36.45 -8.94
N LYS A 112 -55.82 37.11 -9.55
CA LYS A 112 -56.14 36.95 -10.98
C LYS A 112 -54.98 37.33 -11.88
N MET A 113 -54.25 38.40 -11.56
CA MET A 113 -53.05 38.78 -12.31
C MET A 113 -51.95 37.72 -12.22
N TYR A 114 -51.76 37.08 -11.05
CA TYR A 114 -50.82 35.96 -10.91
C TYR A 114 -51.26 34.73 -11.70
N VAL A 115 -52.54 34.37 -11.67
CA VAL A 115 -53.09 33.26 -12.48
C VAL A 115 -52.87 33.54 -13.97
N HIS A 116 -53.23 34.74 -14.44
CA HIS A 116 -53.05 35.12 -15.84
C HIS A 116 -51.58 35.16 -16.27
N ALA A 117 -50.69 35.57 -15.37
CA ALA A 117 -49.25 35.49 -15.61
C ALA A 117 -48.83 34.03 -15.80
N PHE A 118 -49.23 33.13 -14.90
CA PHE A 118 -48.88 31.70 -14.99
C PHE A 118 -49.43 31.05 -16.27
N GLU A 119 -50.66 31.39 -16.69
CA GLU A 119 -51.21 30.98 -17.99
C GLU A 119 -50.37 31.48 -19.17
N MET A 120 -49.88 32.72 -19.11
CA MET A 120 -49.02 33.29 -20.14
C MET A 120 -47.66 32.58 -20.22
N TYR A 121 -47.05 32.29 -19.06
CA TYR A 121 -45.74 31.63 -19.00
C TYR A 121 -45.81 30.13 -19.34
N SER A 122 -46.92 29.45 -19.03
CA SER A 122 -47.13 28.04 -19.35
C SER A 122 -47.43 27.79 -20.83
N HIS A 123 -47.81 28.84 -21.58
CA HIS A 123 -48.14 28.70 -23.00
C HIS A 123 -46.92 28.35 -23.86
N GLU A 124 -47.08 27.35 -24.73
CA GLU A 124 -46.06 26.87 -25.69
C GLU A 124 -45.41 27.95 -26.57
N LYS A 125 -46.11 29.07 -26.82
CA LYS A 125 -45.66 30.16 -27.70
C LYS A 125 -44.90 31.27 -26.95
N TYR A 126 -44.84 31.24 -25.62
CA TYR A 126 -44.09 32.23 -24.88
C TYR A 126 -42.59 32.01 -25.12
N CYS A 127 -41.84 33.04 -25.49
CA CYS A 127 -40.42 32.92 -25.87
C CYS A 127 -39.45 33.55 -24.85
N GLY A 128 -39.95 34.03 -23.71
CA GLY A 128 -39.13 34.67 -22.69
C GLY A 128 -38.56 33.68 -21.66
N ASN A 129 -37.92 34.21 -20.61
CA ASN A 129 -37.30 33.38 -19.58
C ASN A 129 -38.35 32.57 -18.80
N PRO A 130 -38.09 31.28 -18.53
CA PRO A 130 -38.94 30.41 -17.73
C PRO A 130 -39.04 30.93 -16.29
N LEU A 131 -40.15 30.62 -15.60
CA LEU A 131 -40.39 31.04 -14.22
C LEU A 131 -39.50 30.30 -13.22
N PHE A 132 -39.35 28.98 -13.43
CA PHE A 132 -38.62 28.11 -12.52
C PHE A 132 -37.58 27.30 -13.28
N ALA A 133 -36.34 27.28 -12.77
CA ALA A 133 -35.27 26.42 -13.27
C ALA A 133 -35.08 25.24 -12.31
N ILE A 134 -35.08 24.03 -12.86
CA ILE A 134 -34.95 22.76 -12.14
C ILE A 134 -33.88 21.93 -12.85
N SER A 135 -33.06 21.21 -12.09
CA SER A 135 -32.15 20.21 -12.65
C SER A 135 -32.59 18.80 -12.30
N VAL A 136 -32.34 17.85 -13.21
CA VAL A 136 -32.55 16.42 -12.96
C VAL A 136 -31.22 15.73 -12.78
N ASP A 137 -31.11 14.97 -11.70
CA ASP A 137 -29.99 14.12 -11.42
C ASP A 137 -30.39 12.64 -11.36
N VAL A 138 -29.43 11.75 -11.58
CA VAL A 138 -29.57 10.31 -11.33
C VAL A 138 -28.77 9.96 -10.08
N VAL A 139 -29.47 9.51 -9.04
CA VAL A 139 -28.92 9.12 -7.74
C VAL A 139 -29.42 7.71 -7.41
N ASN A 140 -28.49 6.76 -7.22
CA ASN A 140 -28.78 5.36 -6.87
C ASN A 140 -29.79 4.69 -7.82
N GLY A 141 -29.67 4.94 -9.14
CA GLY A 141 -30.57 4.36 -10.14
C GLY A 141 -32.00 4.93 -10.10
N ARG A 142 -32.19 6.14 -9.58
CA ARG A 142 -33.47 6.86 -9.60
C ARG A 142 -33.25 8.31 -10.03
N PHE A 143 -34.27 8.88 -10.67
CA PHE A 143 -34.28 10.30 -11.00
C PHE A 143 -34.67 11.13 -9.78
N VAL A 144 -33.96 12.24 -9.58
CA VAL A 144 -34.22 13.18 -8.48
C VAL A 144 -34.19 14.59 -9.05
N PHE A 145 -35.26 15.34 -8.77
CA PHE A 145 -35.40 16.74 -9.16
C PHE A 145 -34.80 17.65 -8.09
N TYR A 146 -34.07 18.67 -8.51
CA TYR A 146 -33.52 19.70 -7.63
C TYR A 146 -33.88 21.10 -8.14
N PRO A 147 -34.71 21.85 -7.40
CA PRO A 147 -35.50 21.49 -6.21
C PRO A 147 -36.61 20.44 -6.51
N PRO A 148 -37.17 19.74 -5.50
CA PRO A 148 -38.24 18.75 -5.72
C PRO A 148 -39.53 19.42 -6.20
N LEU A 149 -40.23 18.76 -7.12
CA LEU A 149 -41.43 19.31 -7.78
C LEU A 149 -42.60 19.54 -6.80
N GLU A 150 -42.74 18.68 -5.79
CA GLU A 150 -43.80 18.75 -4.78
C GLU A 150 -43.78 20.06 -3.98
N ASP A 151 -42.59 20.62 -3.73
CA ASP A 151 -42.43 21.83 -2.91
C ASP A 151 -42.94 23.09 -3.62
N PHE A 152 -42.99 23.12 -4.97
CA PHE A 152 -43.30 24.35 -5.70
C PHE A 152 -44.75 24.80 -5.50
N ALA A 153 -45.70 23.88 -5.58
CA ALA A 153 -47.12 24.18 -5.37
C ALA A 153 -47.36 24.72 -3.95
N ASP A 154 -46.82 24.03 -2.95
CA ASP A 154 -47.01 24.40 -1.55
C ASP A 154 -46.34 25.75 -1.22
N ARG A 155 -45.15 26.05 -1.77
CA ARG A 155 -44.47 27.33 -1.55
C ARG A 155 -45.18 28.51 -2.18
N ILE A 156 -45.76 28.33 -3.36
CA ILE A 156 -46.52 29.38 -4.05
C ILE A 156 -47.85 29.64 -3.32
N GLU A 157 -48.50 28.57 -2.84
CA GLU A 157 -49.69 28.65 -2.01
C GLU A 157 -49.40 29.34 -0.66
N GLU A 158 -48.32 28.96 0.05
CA GLU A 158 -47.85 29.64 1.26
C GLU A 158 -47.58 31.14 1.02
N GLY A 159 -46.98 31.49 -0.12
CA GLY A 159 -46.75 32.87 -0.52
C GLY A 159 -48.05 33.66 -0.70
N ALA A 160 -49.03 33.07 -1.39
CA ALA A 160 -50.35 33.68 -1.57
C ALA A 160 -51.11 33.83 -0.25
N LEU A 161 -51.07 32.81 0.61
CA LEU A 161 -51.66 32.85 1.96
C LEU A 161 -50.98 33.90 2.86
N SER A 162 -49.67 34.09 2.74
CA SER A 162 -48.92 35.13 3.46
C SER A 162 -49.32 36.54 3.02
N ILE A 163 -49.58 36.74 1.71
CA ILE A 163 -50.12 38.01 1.18
C ILE A 163 -51.51 38.27 1.79
N ILE A 164 -52.40 37.26 1.78
CA ILE A 164 -53.74 37.36 2.38
C ILE A 164 -53.65 37.65 3.88
N ALA A 165 -52.78 36.95 4.61
CA ALA A 165 -52.56 37.15 6.03
C ALA A 165 -51.99 38.55 6.36
N SER A 166 -51.15 39.10 5.48
CA SER A 166 -50.60 40.45 5.63
C SER A 166 -51.66 41.52 5.42
N VAL A 167 -52.54 41.35 4.43
CA VAL A 167 -53.68 42.24 4.20
C VAL A 167 -54.67 42.17 5.36
N ASN A 168 -54.88 40.98 5.94
CA ASN A 168 -55.73 40.79 7.11
C ASN A 168 -55.16 41.40 8.42
N LYS A 169 -53.88 41.78 8.45
CA LYS A 169 -53.24 42.48 9.59
C LYS A 169 -53.36 44.01 9.52
N LEU A 170 -53.94 44.57 8.44
CA LEU A 170 -54.10 46.01 8.30
C LEU A 170 -55.08 46.54 9.35
N PRO A 171 -54.74 47.60 10.11
CA PRO A 171 -55.57 48.11 11.17
C PRO A 171 -56.82 48.82 10.62
N GLY A 172 -57.96 48.62 11.28
CA GLY A 172 -59.21 49.31 11.01
C GLY A 172 -59.46 50.51 11.90
N LEU A 173 -60.46 51.33 11.56
CA LEU A 173 -60.88 52.46 12.39
C LEU A 173 -61.96 52.01 13.40
N GLY A 174 -61.63 52.00 14.68
CA GLY A 174 -62.57 51.82 15.79
C GLY A 174 -62.99 53.15 16.39
N VAL A 175 -64.18 53.20 16.98
CA VAL A 175 -64.68 54.37 17.73
C VAL A 175 -65.03 53.90 19.12
N ASP A 176 -64.20 54.24 20.11
CA ASP A 176 -64.45 53.87 21.49
C ASP A 176 -65.05 55.06 22.25
N PRO A 177 -66.06 54.83 23.11
CA PRO A 177 -66.57 55.87 24.00
C PRO A 177 -65.48 56.20 25.02
N ARG A 178 -65.13 57.48 25.17
CA ARG A 178 -64.14 57.88 26.17
C ARG A 178 -64.69 57.64 27.58
N PRO A 179 -63.92 57.01 28.50
CA PRO A 179 -64.37 56.86 29.88
C PRO A 179 -64.51 58.25 30.52
N SER A 180 -65.75 58.57 30.89
CA SER A 180 -66.20 59.89 31.34
C SER A 180 -65.31 60.51 32.42
N ALA A 181 -64.62 61.63 32.10
CA ALA A 181 -64.33 62.72 33.04
C ALA A 181 -63.55 63.90 32.40
N MET A 182 -63.96 64.50 31.27
CA MET A 182 -63.56 65.89 30.93
C MET A 182 -64.63 66.56 30.05
N THR A 183 -65.13 67.73 30.48
CA THR A 183 -66.35 68.39 30.01
C THR A 183 -66.21 69.21 28.72
N HIS A 184 -65.07 69.15 28.03
CA HIS A 184 -64.81 70.00 26.86
C HIS A 184 -64.20 69.31 25.63
N GLU A 185 -64.25 67.97 25.54
CA GLU A 185 -63.79 67.25 24.35
C GLU A 185 -64.88 66.37 23.72
N VAL A 186 -64.68 66.03 22.45
CA VAL A 186 -65.52 65.10 21.69
C VAL A 186 -65.66 63.77 22.47
N PRO A 187 -66.88 63.21 22.64
CA PRO A 187 -67.15 62.12 23.59
C PRO A 187 -66.63 60.73 23.17
N PHE A 188 -65.86 60.66 22.09
CA PHE A 188 -65.32 59.42 21.54
C PHE A 188 -63.88 59.62 21.08
N GLU A 189 -63.13 58.53 21.01
CA GLU A 189 -61.78 58.49 20.44
C GLU A 189 -61.75 57.52 19.27
N VAL A 190 -61.11 57.95 18.17
CA VAL A 190 -60.91 57.08 17.00
C VAL A 190 -59.57 56.39 17.16
N HIS A 191 -59.61 55.10 17.46
CA HIS A 191 -58.42 54.27 17.58
C HIS A 191 -58.26 53.37 16.36
N ALA A 192 -57.00 53.11 15.99
CA ALA A 192 -56.69 52.06 15.03
C ALA A 192 -56.79 50.70 15.75
N HIS A 193 -57.88 49.97 15.56
CA HIS A 193 -58.07 48.64 16.15
C HIS A 193 -57.60 47.55 15.17
N LEU A 194 -56.81 46.61 15.67
CA LEU A 194 -56.43 45.36 14.97
C LEU A 194 -57.62 44.40 14.79
N ALA A 195 -58.77 44.68 15.41
CA ALA A 195 -59.93 43.80 15.49
C ALA A 195 -60.97 44.05 14.38
N GLN A 196 -60.54 44.19 13.11
CA GLN A 196 -61.48 43.97 12.01
C GLN A 196 -61.62 42.45 11.76
N PRO A 197 -62.84 41.94 11.47
CA PRO A 197 -62.97 40.56 10.98
C PRO A 197 -62.14 40.40 9.70
N PRO A 198 -61.56 39.22 9.43
CA PRO A 198 -60.67 39.02 8.29
C PRO A 198 -61.31 39.59 7.02
N LEU A 199 -60.56 40.43 6.33
CA LEU A 199 -61.04 41.16 5.15
C LEU A 199 -61.34 40.17 4.01
N VAL A 200 -60.51 39.13 3.91
CA VAL A 200 -60.62 38.01 2.98
C VAL A 200 -60.27 36.72 3.73
N SER A 201 -61.12 35.70 3.62
CA SER A 201 -60.84 34.38 4.16
C SER A 201 -60.19 33.51 3.07
N PRO A 202 -59.19 32.68 3.39
CA PRO A 202 -58.71 31.67 2.44
C PRO A 202 -59.79 30.64 2.07
N SER A 203 -60.87 30.54 2.86
CA SER A 203 -62.05 29.70 2.57
C SER A 203 -63.12 30.40 1.73
N ASP A 204 -62.90 31.65 1.30
CA ASP A 204 -63.81 32.31 0.36
C ASP A 204 -63.74 31.57 -1.00
N PRO A 205 -64.89 31.22 -1.63
CA PRO A 205 -64.91 30.41 -2.85
C PRO A 205 -64.08 31.04 -3.98
N ASP A 206 -64.20 32.36 -4.16
CA ASP A 206 -63.45 33.11 -5.19
C ASP A 206 -61.92 33.01 -5.01
N VAL A 207 -61.43 32.87 -3.78
CA VAL A 207 -59.99 32.79 -3.46
C VAL A 207 -59.53 31.35 -3.54
N ALA A 208 -60.32 30.41 -3.02
CA ALA A 208 -60.05 28.98 -3.08
C ALA A 208 -59.97 28.49 -4.53
N ASP A 209 -60.87 28.96 -5.41
CA ASP A 209 -60.87 28.61 -6.83
C ASP A 209 -59.59 29.12 -7.54
N LEU A 210 -59.13 30.33 -7.23
CA LEU A 210 -57.90 30.91 -7.80
C LEU A 210 -56.64 30.19 -7.29
N LEU A 211 -56.57 29.84 -6.00
CA LEU A 211 -55.46 29.06 -5.44
C LEU A 211 -55.42 27.64 -6.03
N THR A 212 -56.58 27.03 -6.20
CA THR A 212 -56.70 25.70 -6.83
C THR A 212 -56.23 25.75 -8.28
N SER A 213 -56.63 26.78 -9.04
CA SER A 213 -56.16 26.98 -10.42
C SER A 213 -54.63 27.16 -10.51
N LEU A 214 -54.01 27.91 -9.59
CA LEU A 214 -52.54 28.01 -9.53
C LEU A 214 -51.89 26.65 -9.27
N ARG A 215 -52.42 25.89 -8.30
CA ARG A 215 -51.93 24.55 -7.95
C ARG A 215 -52.05 23.57 -9.12
N GLU A 216 -53.18 23.59 -9.82
CA GLU A 216 -53.41 22.78 -11.02
C GLU A 216 -52.42 23.08 -12.15
N MET A 217 -52.13 24.37 -12.43
CA MET A 217 -51.16 24.74 -13.47
C MET A 217 -49.72 24.31 -13.15
N ILE A 218 -49.33 24.41 -11.87
CA ILE A 218 -48.01 23.95 -11.40
C ILE A 218 -47.92 22.43 -11.50
N ASN A 219 -48.93 21.71 -11.02
CA ASN A 219 -48.98 20.25 -11.07
C ASN A 219 -49.02 19.72 -12.51
N ALA A 220 -49.80 20.36 -13.39
CA ALA A 220 -49.83 20.00 -14.81
C ALA A 220 -48.45 20.19 -15.46
N SER A 221 -47.72 21.25 -15.10
CA SER A 221 -46.35 21.46 -15.57
C SER A 221 -45.36 20.46 -14.96
N ALA A 222 -45.58 20.02 -13.72
CA ALA A 222 -44.75 19.02 -13.04
C ALA A 222 -44.91 17.62 -13.67
N ILE A 223 -46.14 17.23 -14.02
CA ILE A 223 -46.42 15.96 -14.71
C ILE A 223 -45.66 15.90 -16.05
N LEU A 224 -45.60 17.00 -16.80
CA LEU A 224 -44.82 17.03 -18.05
C LEU A 224 -43.31 16.77 -17.83
N CYS A 225 -42.75 17.24 -16.70
CA CYS A 225 -41.38 16.96 -16.31
C CYS A 225 -41.19 15.48 -15.94
N GLU A 226 -42.14 14.89 -15.23
CA GLU A 226 -42.13 13.47 -14.88
C GLU A 226 -42.26 12.58 -16.12
N ASP A 227 -43.20 12.88 -17.04
CA ASP A 227 -43.40 12.14 -18.28
C ASP A 227 -42.14 12.10 -19.16
N LEU A 228 -41.42 13.22 -19.26
CA LEU A 228 -40.14 13.26 -20.00
C LEU A 228 -39.10 12.33 -19.36
N VAL A 229 -38.98 12.37 -18.04
CA VAL A 229 -38.01 11.57 -17.30
C VAL A 229 -38.37 10.07 -17.36
N ASP A 230 -39.65 9.74 -17.25
CA ASP A 230 -40.17 8.38 -17.33
C ASP A 230 -39.97 7.77 -18.73
N SER A 231 -40.05 8.58 -19.79
CA SER A 231 -39.73 8.12 -21.15
C SER A 231 -38.29 7.58 -21.28
N HIS A 232 -37.38 8.05 -20.42
CA HIS A 232 -35.98 7.65 -20.38
C HIS A 232 -35.65 6.67 -19.22
N ALA A 233 -36.66 6.18 -18.49
CA ALA A 233 -36.46 5.26 -17.36
C ALA A 233 -35.81 3.93 -17.75
N HIS A 234 -36.00 3.46 -18.99
CA HIS A 234 -35.36 2.24 -19.49
C HIS A 234 -33.82 2.30 -19.48
N HIS A 235 -33.22 3.50 -19.53
CA HIS A 235 -31.77 3.65 -19.39
C HIS A 235 -31.27 3.43 -17.95
N LEU A 236 -32.16 3.39 -16.94
CA LEU A 236 -31.77 3.09 -15.55
C LEU A 236 -31.33 1.63 -15.37
N ASP A 237 -31.72 0.72 -16.26
CA ASP A 237 -31.28 -0.68 -16.26
C ASP A 237 -29.74 -0.81 -16.33
N LEU A 238 -29.05 0.20 -16.86
CA LEU A 238 -27.58 0.28 -16.87
C LEU A 238 -26.96 0.27 -15.47
N TYR A 239 -27.68 0.74 -14.44
CA TYR A 239 -27.22 0.71 -13.05
C TYR A 239 -27.48 -0.64 -12.36
N ILE A 240 -28.38 -1.45 -12.92
CA ILE A 240 -28.74 -2.77 -12.39
C ILE A 240 -27.91 -3.87 -13.09
N THR A 241 -27.50 -3.62 -14.34
CA THR A 241 -26.77 -4.58 -15.16
C THR A 241 -25.41 -4.92 -14.56
N ASP A 242 -25.22 -6.18 -14.20
CA ASP A 242 -23.94 -6.73 -13.74
C ASP A 242 -23.12 -7.26 -14.92
N SER A 243 -21.93 -6.69 -15.10
CA SER A 243 -20.91 -7.14 -16.06
C SER A 243 -20.59 -8.64 -16.01
N VAL A 244 -20.65 -9.27 -14.83
CA VAL A 244 -20.36 -10.70 -14.66
C VAL A 244 -21.47 -11.54 -15.30
N LEU A 245 -22.72 -11.12 -15.11
CA LEU A 245 -23.88 -11.75 -15.74
C LEU A 245 -23.82 -11.62 -17.26
N VAL A 246 -23.43 -10.45 -17.77
CA VAL A 246 -23.25 -10.21 -19.21
C VAL A 246 -22.17 -11.12 -19.79
N LYS A 247 -21.04 -11.27 -19.10
CA LYS A 247 -19.99 -12.22 -19.51
C LYS A 247 -20.49 -13.67 -19.55
N ALA A 248 -21.30 -14.07 -18.58
CA ALA A 248 -21.92 -15.40 -18.56
C ALA A 248 -22.91 -15.61 -19.72
N GLN A 249 -23.65 -14.57 -20.11
CA GLN A 249 -24.54 -14.60 -21.27
C GLN A 249 -23.78 -14.78 -22.59
N ILE A 250 -22.65 -14.06 -22.75
CA ILE A 250 -21.75 -14.22 -23.90
C ILE A 250 -21.24 -15.67 -23.97
N ALA A 251 -20.80 -16.23 -22.83
CA ALA A 251 -20.35 -17.62 -22.77
C ALA A 251 -21.47 -18.62 -23.13
N ALA A 252 -22.71 -18.34 -22.73
CA ALA A 252 -23.87 -19.14 -23.09
C ALA A 252 -24.23 -19.03 -24.60
N GLY A 253 -24.04 -17.86 -25.22
CA GLY A 253 -24.17 -17.68 -26.67
C GLY A 253 -23.17 -18.51 -27.46
N VAL A 254 -21.90 -18.50 -27.01
CA VAL A 254 -20.84 -19.35 -27.59
C VAL A 254 -21.17 -20.84 -27.46
N ALA A 255 -21.76 -21.27 -26.34
CA ALA A 255 -22.20 -22.66 -26.17
C ALA A 255 -23.32 -23.07 -27.13
N ARG A 256 -24.08 -22.10 -27.67
CA ARG A 256 -25.11 -22.32 -28.71
C ARG A 256 -24.54 -22.33 -30.14
N GLY A 257 -23.23 -22.16 -30.31
CA GLY A 257 -22.54 -22.22 -31.60
C GLY A 257 -22.27 -20.85 -32.25
N GLU A 258 -22.48 -19.75 -31.52
CA GLU A 258 -22.13 -18.41 -31.99
C GLU A 258 -20.60 -18.17 -31.87
N ASP A 259 -20.06 -17.37 -32.79
CA ASP A 259 -18.64 -16.99 -32.74
C ASP A 259 -18.37 -16.05 -31.55
N ARG A 260 -17.46 -16.47 -30.66
CA ARG A 260 -17.08 -15.75 -29.44
C ARG A 260 -16.65 -14.31 -29.75
N ARG A 261 -15.90 -14.09 -30.83
CA ARG A 261 -15.44 -12.74 -31.21
C ARG A 261 -16.62 -11.84 -31.55
N SER A 262 -17.52 -12.33 -32.39
CA SER A 262 -18.68 -11.58 -32.86
C SER A 262 -19.61 -11.19 -31.72
N GLU A 263 -19.82 -12.07 -30.74
CA GLU A 263 -20.69 -11.82 -29.60
C GLU A 263 -20.13 -10.77 -28.63
N TRP A 264 -18.82 -10.78 -28.39
CA TRP A 264 -18.14 -9.71 -27.64
C TRP A 264 -18.24 -8.36 -28.35
N ILE A 265 -17.99 -8.32 -29.65
CA ILE A 265 -18.10 -7.10 -30.45
C ILE A 265 -19.52 -6.54 -30.38
N ARG A 266 -20.53 -7.39 -30.58
CA ARG A 266 -21.95 -7.02 -30.52
C ARG A 266 -22.32 -6.41 -29.17
N THR A 267 -21.90 -7.06 -28.09
CA THR A 267 -22.27 -6.65 -26.72
C THR A 267 -21.59 -5.34 -26.31
N ILE A 268 -20.28 -5.18 -26.58
CA ILE A 268 -19.57 -3.94 -26.25
C ILE A 268 -20.07 -2.79 -27.13
N SER A 269 -20.28 -3.03 -28.43
CA SER A 269 -20.82 -2.02 -29.35
C SER A 269 -22.21 -1.58 -28.93
N HIS A 270 -23.07 -2.50 -28.46
CA HIS A 270 -24.39 -2.17 -27.94
C HIS A 270 -24.36 -1.10 -26.84
N PHE A 271 -23.45 -1.21 -25.86
CA PHE A 271 -23.33 -0.21 -24.80
C PHE A 271 -22.76 1.13 -25.30
N LEU A 272 -21.84 1.09 -26.28
CA LEU A 272 -21.30 2.31 -26.90
C LEU A 272 -22.34 3.02 -27.78
N ASP A 273 -23.18 2.25 -28.48
CA ASP A 273 -24.29 2.77 -29.28
C ASP A 273 -25.38 3.34 -28.36
N GLN A 274 -25.72 2.67 -27.25
CA GLN A 274 -26.62 3.21 -26.22
C GLN A 274 -26.12 4.53 -25.66
N LYS A 275 -24.80 4.67 -25.42
CA LYS A 275 -24.21 5.96 -25.02
C LYS A 275 -24.45 7.04 -26.07
N ALA A 276 -24.23 6.73 -27.35
CA ALA A 276 -24.46 7.68 -28.44
C ALA A 276 -25.95 8.05 -28.57
N GLU A 277 -26.84 7.06 -28.42
CA GLU A 277 -28.29 7.24 -28.42
C GLU A 277 -28.72 8.17 -27.28
N ILE A 278 -28.30 7.92 -26.03
CA ILE A 278 -28.57 8.77 -24.86
C ILE A 278 -28.12 10.21 -25.10
N LEU A 279 -26.93 10.39 -25.69
CA LEU A 279 -26.41 11.72 -26.02
C LEU A 279 -27.18 12.41 -27.16
N SER A 280 -27.89 11.67 -28.01
CA SER A 280 -28.66 12.23 -29.13
C SER A 280 -30.13 12.49 -28.77
N MET A 281 -30.73 11.61 -27.97
CA MET A 281 -32.16 11.60 -27.63
C MET A 281 -32.47 12.52 -26.45
N ILE A 282 -31.60 12.59 -25.44
CA ILE A 282 -31.84 13.44 -24.27
C ILE A 282 -31.39 14.89 -24.58
N PRO A 283 -32.31 15.88 -24.57
CA PRO A 283 -31.94 17.27 -24.78
C PRO A 283 -31.04 17.79 -23.64
N LEU A 284 -30.27 18.86 -23.88
CA LEU A 284 -29.52 19.52 -22.80
C LEU A 284 -30.48 20.22 -21.84
N ASP A 285 -31.40 20.98 -22.41
CA ASP A 285 -32.42 21.71 -21.68
C ASP A 285 -33.79 21.45 -22.33
N ALA A 286 -34.81 21.24 -21.51
CA ALA A 286 -36.20 21.12 -21.95
C ALA A 286 -37.06 22.18 -21.27
N ARG A 287 -38.01 22.76 -22.00
CA ARG A 287 -38.98 23.70 -21.43
C ARG A 287 -40.35 23.04 -21.39
N LEU A 288 -40.89 22.89 -20.19
CA LEU A 288 -42.08 22.10 -19.89
C LEU A 288 -43.02 22.95 -19.02
N GLY A 289 -44.00 23.57 -19.66
CA GLY A 289 -44.92 24.52 -19.01
C GLY A 289 -44.18 25.65 -18.31
N LEU A 290 -44.34 25.72 -16.98
CA LEU A 290 -43.72 26.73 -16.11
C LEU A 290 -42.24 26.46 -15.77
N PHE A 291 -41.76 25.24 -16.05
CA PHE A 291 -40.44 24.78 -15.67
C PHE A 291 -39.46 24.77 -16.85
N HIS A 292 -38.21 25.03 -16.53
CA HIS A 292 -37.06 24.78 -17.39
C HIS A 292 -36.19 23.72 -16.73
N LEU A 293 -36.07 22.60 -17.42
CA LEU A 293 -35.41 21.40 -16.96
C LEU A 293 -34.01 21.32 -17.56
N ASP A 294 -33.00 21.47 -16.72
CA ASP A 294 -31.61 21.16 -17.04
C ASP A 294 -31.41 19.64 -16.95
N CYS A 295 -31.30 19.01 -18.12
CA CYS A 295 -31.08 17.58 -18.29
C CYS A 295 -29.58 17.25 -18.46
N SER A 296 -28.69 18.24 -18.41
CA SER A 296 -27.25 18.06 -18.68
C SER A 296 -26.59 17.08 -17.71
N LEU A 297 -27.04 17.03 -16.46
CA LEU A 297 -26.49 16.16 -15.43
C LEU A 297 -26.97 14.71 -15.62
N MET A 298 -28.28 14.51 -15.77
CA MET A 298 -28.88 13.21 -16.13
C MET A 298 -28.26 12.63 -17.40
N ARG A 299 -28.20 13.42 -18.48
CA ARG A 299 -27.61 13.01 -19.76
C ARG A 299 -26.16 12.55 -19.60
N ARG A 300 -25.32 13.31 -18.89
CA ARG A 300 -23.92 12.95 -18.66
C ARG A 300 -23.79 11.69 -17.82
N LYS A 301 -24.57 11.55 -16.74
CA LYS A 301 -24.50 10.39 -15.85
C LYS A 301 -24.96 9.11 -16.52
N LEU A 302 -26.06 9.12 -17.28
CA LEU A 302 -26.53 7.96 -18.04
C LEU A 302 -25.54 7.56 -19.14
N ALA A 303 -25.02 8.52 -19.89
CA ALA A 303 -24.00 8.27 -20.91
C ALA A 303 -22.70 7.74 -20.28
N ALA A 304 -22.31 8.23 -19.10
CA ALA A 304 -21.19 7.71 -18.35
C ALA A 304 -21.45 6.29 -17.84
N ALA A 305 -22.66 5.97 -17.36
CA ALA A 305 -23.02 4.63 -16.92
C ALA A 305 -22.91 3.60 -18.07
N ALA A 306 -23.44 3.92 -19.25
CA ALA A 306 -23.29 3.08 -20.44
C ALA A 306 -21.81 2.87 -20.82
N HIS A 307 -21.00 3.94 -20.74
CA HIS A 307 -19.58 3.86 -21.00
C HIS A 307 -18.85 2.97 -19.98
N VAL A 308 -19.18 3.11 -18.68
CA VAL A 308 -18.58 2.31 -17.60
C VAL A 308 -18.86 0.83 -17.79
N GLN A 309 -20.06 0.44 -18.25
CA GLN A 309 -20.37 -0.96 -18.56
C GLN A 309 -19.47 -1.51 -19.67
N ALA A 310 -19.29 -0.76 -20.77
CA ALA A 310 -18.37 -1.13 -21.85
C ALA A 310 -16.91 -1.25 -21.34
N THR A 311 -16.45 -0.29 -20.54
CA THR A 311 -15.09 -0.31 -19.96
C THR A 311 -14.89 -1.49 -19.01
N HIS A 312 -15.89 -1.82 -18.19
CA HIS A 312 -15.79 -2.96 -17.27
C HIS A 312 -15.71 -4.30 -18.01
N LEU A 313 -16.42 -4.43 -19.14
CA LEU A 313 -16.29 -5.60 -20.03
C LEU A 313 -14.89 -5.70 -20.64
N LEU A 314 -14.31 -4.57 -21.09
CA LEU A 314 -12.94 -4.52 -21.61
C LEU A 314 -11.90 -4.86 -20.54
N MET A 315 -12.06 -4.34 -19.32
CA MET A 315 -11.22 -4.72 -18.17
C MET A 315 -11.33 -6.21 -17.84
N SER A 316 -12.51 -6.81 -17.97
CA SER A 316 -12.66 -8.25 -17.77
C SER A 316 -11.92 -9.08 -18.83
N LEU A 317 -11.89 -8.61 -20.10
CA LEU A 317 -11.12 -9.25 -21.17
C LEU A 317 -9.61 -9.16 -20.92
N GLN A 318 -9.15 -8.02 -20.38
CA GLN A 318 -7.76 -7.81 -19.98
C GLN A 318 -7.36 -8.79 -18.88
N ILE A 319 -8.16 -8.92 -17.81
CA ILE A 319 -7.91 -9.89 -16.72
C ILE A 319 -7.87 -11.32 -17.26
N ASP A 320 -8.80 -11.71 -18.14
CA ASP A 320 -8.78 -13.05 -18.75
C ASP A 320 -7.50 -13.30 -19.57
N ALA A 321 -6.97 -12.28 -20.23
CA ALA A 321 -5.74 -12.37 -21.00
C ALA A 321 -4.51 -12.46 -20.08
N GLU A 322 -4.47 -11.70 -18.98
CA GLU A 322 -3.41 -11.75 -17.97
C GLU A 322 -3.36 -13.13 -17.30
N ASP A 323 -4.49 -13.63 -16.82
CA ASP A 323 -4.61 -14.95 -16.18
C ASP A 323 -4.14 -16.06 -17.12
N ALA A 324 -4.58 -16.01 -18.39
CA ALA A 324 -4.14 -16.97 -19.40
C ALA A 324 -2.63 -16.84 -19.69
N SER A 325 -2.09 -15.63 -19.71
CA SER A 325 -0.67 -15.37 -19.99
C SER A 325 0.22 -15.90 -18.87
N SER A 326 -0.08 -15.54 -17.63
CA SER A 326 0.60 -16.02 -16.43
C SER A 326 0.58 -17.56 -16.35
N LEU A 327 -0.55 -18.20 -16.69
CA LEU A 327 -0.63 -19.66 -16.70
C LEU A 327 0.24 -20.31 -17.78
N VAL A 328 0.30 -19.74 -18.98
CA VAL A 328 1.17 -20.23 -20.06
C VAL A 328 2.65 -20.09 -19.67
N ILE A 329 3.02 -18.94 -19.12
CA ILE A 329 4.39 -18.66 -18.66
C ILE A 329 4.77 -19.64 -17.55
N TYR A 330 3.91 -19.82 -16.55
CA TYR A 330 4.13 -20.75 -15.45
C TYR A 330 4.38 -22.19 -15.94
N LYS A 331 3.58 -22.68 -16.89
CA LYS A 331 3.71 -24.05 -17.42
C LYS A 331 4.97 -24.29 -18.25
N LEU A 332 5.46 -23.27 -18.96
CA LEU A 332 6.50 -23.43 -19.97
C LEU A 332 7.85 -22.81 -19.60
N SER A 333 7.91 -21.97 -18.56
CA SER A 333 9.16 -21.32 -18.13
C SER A 333 10.22 -22.35 -17.72
N ASP A 334 9.87 -23.30 -16.87
CA ASP A 334 10.80 -24.33 -16.39
C ASP A 334 11.23 -25.25 -17.53
N VAL A 335 10.28 -25.65 -18.39
CA VAL A 335 10.55 -26.45 -19.58
C VAL A 335 11.52 -25.73 -20.53
N HIS A 336 11.30 -24.43 -20.77
CA HIS A 336 12.22 -23.61 -21.56
C HIS A 336 13.60 -23.53 -20.92
N ALA A 337 13.68 -23.36 -19.60
CA ALA A 337 14.94 -23.30 -18.86
C ALA A 337 15.72 -24.62 -18.99
N THR A 338 15.09 -25.78 -18.75
CA THR A 338 15.71 -27.10 -18.90
C THR A 338 16.20 -27.35 -20.32
N LEU A 339 15.40 -27.01 -21.35
CA LEU A 339 15.80 -27.19 -22.75
C LEU A 339 16.93 -26.26 -23.20
N THR A 340 17.13 -25.13 -22.51
CA THR A 340 18.19 -24.15 -22.83
C THR A 340 19.54 -24.56 -22.23
N GLN A 341 19.56 -25.42 -21.22
CA GLN A 341 20.80 -25.85 -20.57
C GLN A 341 21.79 -26.51 -21.55
N PRO A 342 23.11 -26.29 -21.40
CA PRO A 342 24.10 -26.98 -22.21
C PRO A 342 24.13 -28.48 -21.87
N LEU A 343 24.14 -29.33 -22.91
CA LEU A 343 24.17 -30.78 -22.77
C LEU A 343 25.59 -31.30 -22.51
N THR A 344 26.19 -30.90 -21.39
CA THR A 344 27.54 -31.35 -21.02
C THR A 344 27.53 -32.67 -20.24
N ASP A 345 26.47 -32.88 -19.45
CA ASP A 345 26.36 -33.96 -18.48
C ASP A 345 25.21 -34.92 -18.80
N ILE A 346 25.45 -36.23 -18.61
CA ILE A 346 24.45 -37.30 -18.72
C ILE A 346 23.23 -37.07 -17.81
N SER A 347 23.40 -36.48 -16.63
CA SER A 347 22.26 -36.13 -15.76
C SER A 347 21.33 -35.12 -16.42
N ILE A 348 21.88 -34.06 -17.01
CA ILE A 348 21.12 -33.02 -17.72
C ILE A 348 20.50 -33.62 -18.98
N LEU A 349 21.24 -34.47 -19.70
CA LEU A 349 20.74 -35.18 -20.86
C LEU A 349 19.50 -36.03 -20.54
N GLN A 350 19.49 -36.72 -19.39
CA GLN A 350 18.33 -37.51 -18.97
C GLN A 350 17.12 -36.64 -18.61
N GLU A 351 17.33 -35.52 -17.92
CA GLU A 351 16.29 -34.55 -17.61
C GLU A 351 15.69 -33.93 -18.90
N VAL A 352 16.55 -33.60 -19.87
CA VAL A 352 16.13 -33.13 -21.19
C VAL A 352 15.37 -34.22 -21.95
N LYS A 353 15.80 -35.48 -21.91
CA LYS A 353 15.07 -36.61 -22.52
C LYS A 353 13.68 -36.79 -21.91
N GLU A 354 13.59 -36.69 -20.59
CA GLU A 354 12.32 -36.76 -19.86
C GLU A 354 11.40 -35.61 -20.31
N THR A 355 11.85 -34.36 -20.21
CA THR A 355 11.05 -33.19 -20.62
C THR A 355 10.61 -33.24 -22.08
N LEU A 356 11.46 -33.70 -23.00
CA LEU A 356 11.12 -33.86 -24.41
C LEU A 356 9.98 -34.85 -24.66
N SER A 357 9.77 -35.85 -23.79
CA SER A 357 8.70 -36.83 -23.96
C SER A 357 7.29 -36.24 -23.80
N HIS A 358 7.16 -35.17 -23.02
CA HIS A 358 5.88 -34.51 -22.71
C HIS A 358 5.82 -33.03 -23.13
N VAL A 359 6.87 -32.49 -23.75
CA VAL A 359 6.88 -31.08 -24.21
C VAL A 359 5.75 -30.79 -25.21
N LEU A 360 5.46 -31.71 -26.12
CA LEU A 360 4.41 -31.50 -27.13
C LEU A 360 3.02 -31.51 -26.51
N THR A 361 2.78 -32.35 -25.48
CA THR A 361 1.50 -32.34 -24.76
C THR A 361 1.32 -31.04 -24.00
N LEU A 362 2.36 -30.57 -23.30
CA LEU A 362 2.32 -29.29 -22.57
C LEU A 362 2.10 -28.09 -23.50
N VAL A 363 2.77 -28.06 -24.66
CA VAL A 363 2.56 -27.01 -25.67
C VAL A 363 1.14 -27.05 -26.23
N ASN A 364 0.59 -28.24 -26.48
CA ASN A 364 -0.79 -28.40 -26.96
C ASN A 364 -1.82 -27.94 -25.91
N ASP A 365 -1.59 -28.22 -24.63
CA ASP A 365 -2.45 -27.75 -23.53
C ASP A 365 -2.47 -26.22 -23.40
N CYS A 366 -1.43 -25.54 -23.90
CA CYS A 366 -1.36 -24.08 -23.93
C CYS A 366 -2.06 -23.45 -25.14
N LEU A 367 -2.38 -24.22 -26.20
CA LEU A 367 -3.07 -23.70 -27.38
C LEU A 367 -4.40 -22.97 -27.06
N PRO A 368 -5.35 -23.53 -26.29
CA PRO A 368 -6.60 -22.83 -25.97
C PRO A 368 -6.37 -21.52 -25.19
N LEU A 369 -5.34 -21.47 -24.34
CA LEU A 369 -4.96 -20.27 -23.61
C LEU A 369 -4.43 -19.21 -24.59
N THR A 370 -3.52 -19.58 -25.50
CA THR A 370 -3.00 -18.65 -26.53
C THR A 370 -4.08 -18.15 -27.48
N THR A 371 -5.10 -18.96 -27.80
CA THR A 371 -6.25 -18.50 -28.59
C THR A 371 -7.10 -17.48 -27.83
N THR A 372 -7.22 -17.63 -26.50
CA THR A 372 -7.94 -16.67 -25.66
C THR A 372 -7.18 -15.35 -25.59
N ILE A 373 -5.86 -15.39 -25.36
CA ILE A 373 -5.01 -14.18 -25.33
C ILE A 373 -5.12 -13.42 -26.66
N ARG A 374 -5.01 -14.11 -27.81
CA ARG A 374 -5.17 -13.50 -29.14
C ARG A 374 -6.53 -12.84 -29.32
N LEU A 375 -7.60 -13.54 -28.93
CA LEU A 375 -8.95 -12.99 -29.01
C LEU A 375 -9.09 -11.72 -28.16
N CYS A 376 -8.59 -11.72 -26.92
CA CYS A 376 -8.65 -10.55 -26.06
C CYS A 376 -7.86 -9.38 -26.64
N LEU A 377 -6.63 -9.61 -27.13
CA LEU A 377 -5.80 -8.58 -27.78
C LEU A 377 -6.52 -7.98 -29.01
N ASP A 378 -7.09 -8.82 -29.87
CA ASP A 378 -7.85 -8.36 -31.04
C ASP A 378 -9.04 -7.47 -30.64
N LEU A 379 -9.78 -7.85 -29.59
CA LEU A 379 -10.93 -7.07 -29.10
C LEU A 379 -10.48 -5.75 -28.47
N MET A 380 -9.42 -5.76 -27.67
CA MET A 380 -8.84 -4.55 -27.08
C MET A 380 -8.34 -3.58 -28.16
N GLU A 381 -7.75 -4.08 -29.25
CA GLU A 381 -7.35 -3.27 -30.40
C GLU A 381 -8.56 -2.61 -31.10
N ILE A 382 -9.62 -3.38 -31.37
CA ILE A 382 -10.84 -2.87 -32.03
C ILE A 382 -11.44 -1.71 -31.23
N PHE A 383 -11.56 -1.87 -29.91
CA PHE A 383 -12.16 -0.87 -29.05
C PHE A 383 -11.17 0.20 -28.55
N ARG A 384 -9.89 0.11 -28.96
CA ARG A 384 -8.79 1.00 -28.55
C ARG A 384 -8.68 1.10 -27.03
N HIS A 385 -8.79 -0.03 -26.34
CA HIS A 385 -8.59 -0.10 -24.88
C HIS A 385 -7.10 0.08 -24.56
N GLU A 386 -6.79 1.00 -23.65
CA GLU A 386 -5.41 1.26 -23.24
C GLU A 386 -4.95 0.21 -22.22
N VAL A 387 -3.88 -0.51 -22.57
CA VAL A 387 -3.24 -1.51 -21.70
C VAL A 387 -1.82 -1.06 -21.39
N PRO A 388 -1.38 -1.11 -20.12
CA PRO A 388 -0.01 -0.86 -19.73
C PRO A 388 1.01 -1.70 -20.51
N ASP A 389 2.15 -1.09 -20.88
CA ASP A 389 3.22 -1.75 -21.65
C ASP A 389 3.75 -3.03 -20.98
N ALA A 390 3.78 -3.06 -19.64
CA ALA A 390 4.27 -4.21 -18.88
C ALA A 390 3.36 -5.44 -19.05
N GLU A 391 2.05 -5.26 -18.94
CA GLU A 391 1.05 -6.33 -19.12
C GLU A 391 1.01 -6.79 -20.58
N LEU A 392 1.10 -5.85 -21.52
CA LEU A 392 1.19 -6.16 -22.94
C LEU A 392 2.43 -7.00 -23.28
N ALA A 393 3.59 -6.67 -22.68
CA ALA A 393 4.82 -7.45 -22.85
C ALA A 393 4.68 -8.87 -22.32
N GLU A 394 4.00 -9.07 -21.19
CA GLU A 394 3.72 -10.40 -20.65
C GLU A 394 2.81 -11.21 -21.58
N MET A 395 1.74 -10.61 -22.10
CA MET A 395 0.84 -11.26 -23.07
C MET A 395 1.59 -11.70 -24.33
N PHE A 396 2.46 -10.85 -24.87
CA PHE A 396 3.28 -11.22 -26.03
C PHE A 396 4.31 -12.30 -25.72
N GLU A 397 4.90 -12.29 -24.52
CA GLU A 397 5.81 -13.33 -24.10
C GLU A 397 5.10 -14.69 -23.99
N ALA A 398 3.90 -14.71 -23.39
CA ALA A 398 3.07 -15.90 -23.31
C ALA A 398 2.69 -16.47 -24.69
N LEU A 399 2.47 -15.62 -25.70
CA LEU A 399 2.23 -16.07 -27.07
C LEU A 399 3.48 -16.61 -27.76
N ARG A 400 4.66 -16.09 -27.41
CA ARG A 400 5.94 -16.43 -28.02
C ARG A 400 6.55 -17.70 -27.43
N LEU A 401 6.41 -17.90 -26.13
CA LEU A 401 7.07 -18.98 -25.37
C LEU A 401 6.71 -20.39 -25.89
N PRO A 402 5.45 -20.76 -26.20
CA PRO A 402 5.13 -22.06 -26.79
C PRO A 402 5.82 -22.32 -28.13
N LEU A 403 5.95 -21.28 -28.97
CA LEU A 403 6.63 -21.40 -30.27
C LEU A 403 8.12 -21.64 -30.09
N LYS A 404 8.75 -20.92 -29.16
CA LYS A 404 10.16 -21.09 -28.81
C LYS A 404 10.46 -22.45 -28.22
N VAL A 405 9.64 -22.89 -27.26
CA VAL A 405 9.78 -24.22 -26.64
C VAL A 405 9.64 -25.30 -27.70
N ARG A 406 8.68 -25.17 -28.62
CA ARG A 406 8.51 -26.12 -29.72
C ARG A 406 9.71 -26.14 -30.67
N SER A 407 10.25 -24.99 -31.06
CA SER A 407 11.42 -24.95 -31.95
C SER A 407 12.66 -25.51 -31.27
N LEU A 408 12.87 -25.16 -30.01
CA LEU A 408 14.01 -25.63 -29.21
C LEU A 408 13.90 -27.14 -28.96
N ALA A 409 12.70 -27.66 -28.67
CA ALA A 409 12.47 -29.09 -28.54
C ALA A 409 12.80 -29.84 -29.83
N ALA A 410 12.41 -29.31 -31.00
CA ALA A 410 12.74 -29.92 -32.29
C ALA A 410 14.25 -29.95 -32.55
N GLU A 411 14.96 -28.85 -32.25
CA GLU A 411 16.41 -28.78 -32.34
C GLU A 411 17.10 -29.78 -31.40
N ARG A 412 16.66 -29.85 -30.14
CA ARG A 412 17.20 -30.79 -29.14
C ARG A 412 16.95 -32.24 -29.52
N LEU A 413 15.78 -32.58 -30.05
CA LEU A 413 15.50 -33.92 -30.56
C LEU A 413 16.44 -34.30 -31.70
N ALA A 414 16.74 -33.38 -32.62
CA ALA A 414 17.66 -33.62 -33.73
C ALA A 414 19.11 -33.80 -33.27
N MET A 415 19.54 -33.09 -32.22
CA MET A 415 20.90 -33.18 -31.67
C MET A 415 21.08 -34.27 -30.61
N LEU A 416 20.00 -34.91 -30.16
CA LEU A 416 19.99 -35.78 -29.00
C LEU A 416 21.00 -36.93 -29.13
N GLU A 417 20.98 -37.65 -30.25
CA GLU A 417 21.89 -38.78 -30.48
C GLU A 417 23.36 -38.37 -30.52
N SER A 418 23.68 -37.21 -31.12
CA SER A 418 25.05 -36.70 -31.15
C SER A 418 25.52 -36.26 -29.77
N SER A 419 24.66 -35.56 -29.01
CA SER A 419 24.98 -35.11 -27.66
C SER A 419 25.14 -36.28 -26.69
N GLU A 420 24.35 -37.34 -26.84
CA GLU A 420 24.48 -38.56 -26.05
C GLU A 420 25.83 -39.23 -26.27
N LYS A 421 26.27 -39.36 -27.52
CA LYS A 421 27.60 -39.90 -27.85
C LYS A 421 28.70 -39.02 -27.23
N GLU A 422 28.58 -37.70 -27.33
CA GLU A 422 29.56 -36.77 -26.77
C GLU A 422 29.63 -36.85 -25.23
N CYS A 423 28.49 -36.87 -24.53
CA CYS A 423 28.44 -37.04 -23.08
C CYS A 423 29.05 -38.37 -22.64
N LEU A 424 28.80 -39.46 -23.37
CA LEU A 424 29.41 -40.77 -23.07
C LEU A 424 30.94 -40.74 -23.28
N GLU A 425 31.43 -40.11 -24.35
CA GLU A 425 32.88 -39.96 -24.57
C GLU A 425 33.53 -39.05 -23.51
N ASN A 426 32.85 -37.99 -23.08
CA ASN A 426 33.30 -37.13 -21.98
C ASN A 426 33.38 -37.92 -20.67
N LEU A 427 32.38 -38.74 -20.34
CA LEU A 427 32.42 -39.61 -19.15
C LEU A 427 33.58 -40.61 -19.23
N LYS A 428 33.87 -41.21 -20.40
CA LYS A 428 35.04 -42.09 -20.57
C LYS A 428 36.34 -41.33 -20.27
N ARG A 429 36.48 -40.12 -20.81
CA ARG A 429 37.66 -39.27 -20.61
C ARG A 429 37.82 -38.91 -19.13
N ASP A 430 36.75 -38.50 -18.47
CA ASP A 430 36.75 -38.13 -17.07
C ASP A 430 37.13 -39.30 -16.18
N ARG A 431 36.61 -40.50 -16.47
CA ARG A 431 37.00 -41.73 -15.76
C ARG A 431 38.50 -42.02 -15.90
N ILE A 432 39.05 -41.89 -17.11
CA ILE A 432 40.48 -42.12 -17.35
C ILE A 432 41.33 -41.09 -16.58
N GLN A 433 40.99 -39.81 -16.69
CA GLN A 433 41.69 -38.74 -15.98
C GLN A 433 41.59 -38.89 -14.47
N PHE A 434 40.41 -39.25 -13.96
CA PHE A 434 40.19 -39.47 -12.54
C PHE A 434 40.98 -40.69 -12.03
N ASN A 435 41.03 -41.79 -12.78
CA ASN A 435 41.87 -42.94 -12.43
C ASN A 435 43.36 -42.57 -12.37
N GLN A 436 43.85 -41.69 -13.26
CA GLN A 436 45.21 -41.16 -13.21
C GLN A 436 45.43 -40.29 -11.97
N LEU A 437 44.46 -39.43 -11.61
CA LEU A 437 44.49 -38.62 -10.40
C LEU A 437 44.55 -39.50 -9.13
N VAL A 438 43.71 -40.54 -9.05
CA VAL A 438 43.70 -41.51 -7.94
C VAL A 438 45.06 -42.23 -7.83
N ALA A 439 45.65 -42.62 -8.97
CA ALA A 439 46.99 -43.21 -8.99
C ALA A 439 48.08 -42.23 -8.52
N GLY A 440 47.96 -40.94 -8.88
CA GLY A 440 48.83 -39.87 -8.41
C GLY A 440 48.71 -39.62 -6.90
N LEU A 441 47.48 -39.53 -6.39
CA LEU A 441 47.18 -39.40 -4.95
C LEU A 441 47.76 -40.58 -4.17
N LYS A 442 47.60 -41.81 -4.67
CA LYS A 442 48.21 -43.01 -4.08
C LYS A 442 49.73 -42.88 -3.95
N LYS A 443 50.41 -42.44 -5.01
CA LYS A 443 51.87 -42.22 -5.00
C LYS A 443 52.26 -41.15 -3.97
N ARG A 444 51.54 -40.03 -3.91
CA ARG A 444 51.80 -38.96 -2.94
C ARG A 444 51.65 -39.45 -1.49
N VAL A 445 50.60 -40.21 -1.17
CA VAL A 445 50.42 -40.79 0.17
C VAL A 445 51.57 -41.76 0.52
N MET A 446 52.06 -42.54 -0.45
CA MET A 446 53.21 -43.44 -0.24
C MET A 446 54.53 -42.69 -0.01
N MET A 447 54.69 -41.48 -0.55
CA MET A 447 55.91 -40.68 -0.41
C MET A 447 56.17 -40.25 1.05
N TRP A 448 55.13 -40.14 1.88
CA TRP A 448 55.25 -39.79 3.30
C TRP A 448 56.01 -40.82 4.15
N GLN A 449 56.40 -41.97 3.62
CA GLN A 449 57.22 -42.97 4.32
C GLN A 449 58.74 -42.71 4.25
N TRP A 450 59.16 -41.82 3.34
CA TRP A 450 60.57 -41.51 3.05
C TRP A 450 61.03 -40.27 3.84
N GLU A 451 62.27 -39.82 3.63
CA GLU A 451 62.94 -38.83 4.48
C GLU A 451 62.11 -37.57 4.72
N LEU A 452 61.97 -37.21 6.00
CA LEU A 452 61.23 -36.03 6.46
C LEU A 452 62.11 -35.22 7.40
N ASP A 453 62.11 -33.90 7.24
CA ASP A 453 62.83 -32.98 8.10
C ASP A 453 61.96 -32.54 9.29
N GLU A 454 62.39 -32.87 10.51
CA GLU A 454 61.66 -32.49 11.71
C GLU A 454 61.46 -30.97 11.84
N ASP A 455 62.35 -30.14 11.29
CA ASP A 455 62.31 -28.69 11.42
C ASP A 455 61.23 -28.04 10.55
N GLN A 456 60.71 -28.77 9.55
CA GLN A 456 59.60 -28.35 8.70
C GLN A 456 58.22 -28.85 9.20
N SER A 457 58.08 -29.13 10.50
CA SER A 457 56.84 -29.70 11.05
C SER A 457 55.58 -28.87 10.77
N ASP A 458 55.71 -27.54 10.68
CA ASP A 458 54.58 -26.65 10.35
C ASP A 458 54.09 -26.84 8.91
N GLU A 459 55.02 -26.93 7.97
CA GLU A 459 54.76 -27.13 6.55
C GLU A 459 54.15 -28.52 6.31
N TYR A 460 54.64 -29.55 7.00
CA TYR A 460 54.08 -30.90 6.88
C TYR A 460 52.66 -31.05 7.43
N VAL A 461 52.29 -30.33 8.51
CA VAL A 461 50.90 -30.30 8.98
C VAL A 461 50.00 -29.68 7.91
N GLN A 462 50.45 -28.59 7.28
CA GLN A 462 49.69 -27.93 6.22
C GLN A 462 49.54 -28.84 5.00
N LEU A 463 50.64 -29.39 4.48
CA LEU A 463 50.63 -30.29 3.32
C LEU A 463 49.78 -31.55 3.54
N CYS A 464 49.85 -32.18 4.73
CA CYS A 464 48.98 -33.31 5.06
C CYS A 464 47.49 -32.91 5.09
N SER A 465 47.18 -31.71 5.61
CA SER A 465 45.79 -31.22 5.68
C SER A 465 45.24 -30.88 4.29
N GLU A 466 46.06 -30.26 3.44
CA GLU A 466 45.74 -30.01 2.03
C GLU A 466 45.48 -31.31 1.29
N GLN A 467 46.34 -32.32 1.46
CA GLN A 467 46.19 -33.62 0.83
C GLN A 467 44.99 -34.41 1.38
N GLU A 468 44.62 -34.25 2.65
CA GLU A 468 43.36 -34.77 3.19
C GLU A 468 42.16 -34.11 2.50
N GLY A 469 42.21 -32.78 2.31
CA GLY A 469 41.22 -32.01 1.55
C GLY A 469 41.08 -32.50 0.11
N GLU A 470 42.20 -32.70 -0.59
CA GLU A 470 42.22 -33.27 -1.94
C GLU A 470 41.58 -34.67 -1.99
N LEU A 471 41.86 -35.53 -1.00
CA LEU A 471 41.25 -36.86 -0.91
C LEU A 471 39.74 -36.78 -0.67
N THR A 472 39.26 -35.84 0.15
CA THR A 472 37.81 -35.64 0.33
C THR A 472 37.14 -35.16 -0.94
N LEU A 473 37.72 -34.19 -1.64
CA LEU A 473 37.21 -33.71 -2.93
C LEU A 473 37.23 -34.83 -3.99
N ALA A 474 38.25 -35.68 -3.97
CA ALA A 474 38.31 -36.86 -4.84
C ALA A 474 37.22 -37.87 -4.50
N MET A 475 36.88 -38.09 -3.22
CA MET A 475 35.76 -38.96 -2.83
C MET A 475 34.42 -38.42 -3.34
N ASP A 476 34.17 -37.11 -3.21
CA ASP A 476 32.96 -36.48 -3.75
C ASP A 476 32.89 -36.60 -5.28
N LYS A 477 34.02 -36.38 -5.96
CA LYS A 477 34.12 -36.57 -7.42
C LYS A 477 33.90 -38.02 -7.84
N ALA A 478 34.37 -39.00 -7.06
CA ALA A 478 34.10 -40.41 -7.29
C ALA A 478 32.60 -40.72 -7.19
N HIS A 479 31.90 -40.16 -6.21
CA HIS A 479 30.45 -40.30 -6.09
C HIS A 479 29.71 -39.69 -7.30
N GLN A 480 30.15 -38.53 -7.78
CA GLN A 480 29.60 -37.91 -8.99
C GLN A 480 29.80 -38.80 -10.22
N ILE A 481 31.02 -39.30 -10.47
CA ILE A 481 31.31 -40.20 -11.60
C ILE A 481 30.46 -41.47 -11.51
N ASN A 482 30.36 -42.10 -10.33
CA ASN A 482 29.56 -43.32 -10.16
C ASN A 482 28.06 -43.07 -10.40
N ARG A 483 27.54 -41.90 -10.02
CA ARG A 483 26.16 -41.50 -10.36
C ARG A 483 25.99 -41.39 -11.87
N MET A 484 26.95 -40.79 -12.57
CA MET A 484 26.91 -40.65 -14.03
C MET A 484 27.03 -42.00 -14.75
N GLU A 485 27.89 -42.90 -14.27
CA GLU A 485 28.00 -44.28 -14.76
C GLU A 485 26.68 -45.04 -14.58
N PHE A 486 26.01 -44.87 -13.45
CA PHE A 486 24.69 -45.46 -13.22
C PHE A 486 23.64 -44.97 -14.20
N LEU A 487 23.55 -43.65 -14.43
CA LEU A 487 22.61 -43.06 -15.39
C LEU A 487 22.93 -43.51 -16.83
N ALA A 488 24.22 -43.74 -17.15
CA ALA A 488 24.67 -44.31 -18.41
C ALA A 488 24.47 -45.83 -18.53
N SER A 489 23.93 -46.49 -17.50
CA SER A 489 23.81 -47.96 -17.40
C SER A 489 25.15 -48.70 -17.53
N TRP A 490 26.24 -48.09 -17.04
CA TRP A 490 27.56 -48.72 -16.94
C TRP A 490 27.76 -49.35 -15.56
N ASP A 491 28.66 -50.32 -15.50
CA ASP A 491 29.12 -50.88 -14.24
C ASP A 491 29.87 -49.81 -13.43
N GLN A 492 29.43 -49.58 -12.20
CA GLN A 492 30.03 -48.56 -11.33
C GLN A 492 31.46 -48.93 -10.94
N THR A 493 32.38 -47.98 -11.09
CA THR A 493 33.77 -48.16 -10.71
C THR A 493 33.91 -48.10 -9.18
N SER A 494 34.64 -49.07 -8.60
CA SER A 494 34.87 -49.15 -7.15
C SER A 494 36.09 -48.33 -6.73
N TYR A 495 35.86 -47.25 -5.98
CA TYR A 495 36.90 -46.34 -5.48
C TYR A 495 37.24 -46.53 -3.99
N VAL A 496 37.11 -47.76 -3.47
CA VAL A 496 37.44 -48.11 -2.06
C VAL A 496 38.88 -47.72 -1.68
N ILE A 497 39.78 -47.61 -2.66
CA ILE A 497 41.15 -47.18 -2.44
C ILE A 497 41.25 -45.76 -1.84
N LEU A 498 40.31 -44.84 -2.14
CA LEU A 498 40.36 -43.47 -1.63
C LEU A 498 40.13 -43.40 -0.12
N SER A 499 39.16 -44.18 0.39
CA SER A 499 38.92 -44.26 1.84
C SER A 499 40.08 -44.95 2.56
N ALA A 500 40.69 -45.96 1.94
CA ALA A 500 41.91 -46.59 2.45
C ALA A 500 43.09 -45.60 2.50
N LEU A 501 43.28 -44.78 1.46
CA LEU A 501 44.33 -43.75 1.42
C LEU A 501 44.12 -42.66 2.47
N LYS A 502 42.89 -42.19 2.68
CA LYS A 502 42.59 -41.24 3.75
C LYS A 502 42.91 -41.81 5.13
N ARG A 503 42.57 -43.08 5.38
CA ARG A 503 42.94 -43.79 6.62
C ARG A 503 44.44 -43.98 6.77
N GLN A 504 45.17 -44.19 5.67
CA GLN A 504 46.64 -44.27 5.68
C GLN A 504 47.28 -42.91 5.94
N LEU A 505 46.70 -41.80 5.47
CA LEU A 505 47.24 -40.45 5.66
C LEU A 505 47.07 -39.94 7.10
N ASN A 506 45.97 -40.31 7.78
CA ASN A 506 45.64 -39.77 9.11
C ASN A 506 46.75 -39.94 10.18
N PRO A 507 47.42 -41.11 10.33
CA PRO A 507 48.55 -41.25 11.25
C PRO A 507 49.70 -40.27 11.01
N PHE A 508 49.95 -39.86 9.76
CA PHE A 508 51.00 -38.88 9.45
C PHE A 508 50.59 -37.47 9.92
N LEU A 509 49.33 -37.09 9.71
CA LEU A 509 48.80 -35.82 10.19
C LEU A 509 48.80 -35.74 11.72
N GLU A 510 48.38 -36.82 12.40
CA GLU A 510 48.42 -36.92 13.86
C GLU A 510 49.85 -36.80 14.40
N LEU A 511 50.83 -37.44 13.74
CA LEU A 511 52.25 -37.32 14.09
C LEU A 511 52.73 -35.87 14.00
N TRP A 512 52.53 -35.21 12.85
CA TRP A 512 53.05 -33.86 12.64
C TRP A 512 52.37 -32.82 13.54
N LYS A 513 51.06 -32.98 13.80
CA LYS A 513 50.34 -32.16 14.80
C LYS A 513 50.92 -32.34 16.20
N LEU A 514 51.24 -33.58 16.59
CA LEU A 514 51.88 -33.86 17.87
C LEU A 514 53.29 -33.27 17.92
N VAL A 515 54.12 -33.46 16.88
CA VAL A 515 55.49 -32.91 16.82
C VAL A 515 55.47 -31.39 16.93
N LYS A 516 54.63 -30.71 16.14
CA LYS A 516 54.45 -29.25 16.19
C LYS A 516 53.98 -28.79 17.56
N GLY A 517 52.91 -29.40 18.08
CA GLY A 517 52.34 -29.06 19.38
C GLY A 517 53.34 -29.27 20.51
N PHE A 518 54.05 -30.40 20.49
CA PHE A 518 55.10 -30.70 21.47
C PHE A 518 56.27 -29.75 21.34
N LYS A 519 56.79 -29.44 20.15
CA LYS A 519 57.87 -28.46 19.96
C LYS A 519 57.49 -27.10 20.56
N SER A 520 56.29 -26.59 20.23
CA SER A 520 55.83 -25.29 20.73
C SER A 520 55.63 -25.29 22.24
N LYS A 521 54.95 -26.30 22.80
CA LYS A 521 54.67 -26.36 24.24
C LYS A 521 55.93 -26.68 25.05
N TYR A 522 56.80 -27.56 24.56
CA TYR A 522 58.06 -27.90 25.22
C TYR A 522 58.97 -26.69 25.41
N GLN A 523 59.01 -25.77 24.43
CA GLN A 523 59.75 -24.51 24.60
C GLN A 523 59.21 -23.68 25.78
N VAL A 524 57.88 -23.55 25.88
CA VAL A 524 57.22 -22.84 26.99
C VAL A 524 57.45 -23.56 28.33
N TRP A 525 57.29 -24.88 28.36
CA TRP A 525 57.40 -25.66 29.59
C TRP A 525 58.82 -25.76 30.14
N MET A 526 59.84 -25.83 29.27
CA MET A 526 61.23 -25.94 29.69
C MET A 526 61.87 -24.58 29.95
N TYR A 527 61.60 -23.57 29.11
CA TYR A 527 62.32 -22.29 29.11
C TYR A 527 61.46 -21.09 29.49
N GLY A 528 60.14 -21.26 29.63
CA GLY A 528 59.26 -20.22 30.18
C GLY A 528 59.30 -20.17 31.70
N PRO A 529 58.80 -19.07 32.32
CA PRO A 529 58.71 -18.96 33.78
C PRO A 529 57.81 -20.06 34.37
N LEU A 530 58.31 -20.80 35.35
CA LEU A 530 57.71 -22.03 35.90
C LEU A 530 56.28 -21.83 36.44
N PHE A 531 56.00 -20.66 37.00
CA PHE A 531 54.69 -20.31 37.58
C PHE A 531 53.72 -19.66 36.58
N SER A 532 54.16 -19.39 35.35
CA SER A 532 53.36 -18.67 34.35
C SER A 532 52.49 -19.57 33.46
N PHE A 533 52.89 -20.83 33.26
CA PHE A 533 52.14 -21.76 32.41
C PHE A 533 51.13 -22.60 33.20
N ASP A 534 50.03 -22.99 32.55
CA ASP A 534 48.97 -23.78 33.17
C ASP A 534 49.43 -25.21 33.47
N MET A 535 49.18 -25.69 34.70
CA MET A 535 49.54 -27.05 35.11
C MET A 535 48.52 -28.06 34.55
N ASP A 536 47.24 -27.70 34.56
CA ASP A 536 46.15 -28.58 34.13
C ASP A 536 46.30 -28.93 32.63
N ASP A 537 46.74 -27.98 31.81
CA ASP A 537 47.05 -28.20 30.40
C ASP A 537 48.19 -29.22 30.19
N ILE A 538 49.21 -29.24 31.06
CA ILE A 538 50.32 -30.19 30.99
C ILE A 538 49.86 -31.58 31.42
N GLU A 539 49.18 -31.68 32.56
CA GLU A 539 48.65 -32.94 33.11
C GLU A 539 47.62 -33.58 32.16
N ALA A 540 46.91 -32.79 31.36
CA ALA A 540 46.04 -33.29 30.30
C ALA A 540 46.80 -33.66 29.01
N SER A 541 47.71 -32.80 28.55
CA SER A 541 48.36 -32.93 27.23
C SER A 541 49.40 -34.06 27.19
N VAL A 542 50.24 -34.20 28.22
CA VAL A 542 51.38 -35.13 28.20
C VAL A 542 50.94 -36.61 28.16
N PRO A 543 50.00 -37.07 29.01
CA PRO A 543 49.51 -38.45 28.94
C PRO A 543 48.77 -38.75 27.63
N LEU A 544 48.02 -37.77 27.10
CA LEU A 544 47.32 -37.90 25.82
C LEU A 544 48.32 -38.09 24.67
N TRP A 545 49.34 -37.22 24.59
CA TRP A 545 50.39 -37.31 23.57
C TRP A 545 51.26 -38.58 23.73
N SER A 546 51.52 -39.02 24.96
CA SER A 546 52.26 -40.27 25.25
C SER A 546 51.50 -41.51 24.72
N ARG A 547 50.17 -41.57 24.91
CA ARG A 547 49.34 -42.64 24.32
C ARG A 547 49.27 -42.55 22.79
N LEU A 548 49.11 -41.34 22.26
CA LEU A 548 49.01 -41.11 20.82
C LEU A 548 50.30 -41.50 20.10
N ILE A 549 51.47 -41.03 20.58
CA ILE A 549 52.76 -41.34 19.95
C ILE A 549 53.09 -42.85 20.03
N PHE A 550 52.67 -43.54 21.10
CA PHE A 550 52.81 -44.99 21.22
C PHE A 550 52.00 -45.74 20.16
N LYS A 551 50.77 -45.29 19.90
CA LYS A 551 49.93 -45.83 18.82
C LYS A 551 50.57 -45.55 17.46
N LEU A 552 50.97 -44.31 17.21
CA LEU A 552 51.55 -43.87 15.93
C LEU A 552 52.87 -44.60 15.61
N GLU A 553 53.73 -44.84 16.60
CA GLU A 553 54.97 -45.61 16.41
C GLU A 553 54.72 -47.06 15.95
N ARG A 554 53.57 -47.64 16.31
CA ARG A 554 53.18 -48.99 15.86
C ARG A 554 52.55 -48.99 14.46
N GLU A 555 51.85 -47.92 14.10
CA GLU A 555 51.10 -47.80 12.84
C GLU A 555 51.97 -47.26 11.69
N LEU A 556 52.90 -46.36 11.98
CA LEU A 556 53.81 -45.75 11.02
C LEU A 556 55.02 -46.64 10.70
N LYS A 557 55.61 -46.42 9.53
CA LYS A 557 56.80 -47.13 9.05
C LYS A 557 57.78 -46.14 8.42
N GLY A 558 59.06 -46.49 8.38
CA GLY A 558 60.10 -45.66 7.74
C GLY A 558 60.53 -44.47 8.61
N ALA A 559 60.85 -43.34 7.98
CA ALA A 559 61.30 -42.13 8.67
C ALA A 559 60.29 -41.57 9.72
N PRO A 560 58.96 -41.52 9.45
CA PRO A 560 57.97 -41.08 10.44
C PRO A 560 57.96 -41.91 11.73
N GLN A 561 58.25 -43.21 11.63
CA GLN A 561 58.33 -44.08 12.80
C GLN A 561 59.52 -43.71 13.69
N GLN A 562 60.67 -43.40 13.08
CA GLN A 562 61.87 -42.99 13.82
C GLN A 562 61.64 -41.66 14.55
N ILE A 563 60.96 -40.72 13.89
CA ILE A 563 60.52 -39.46 14.50
C ILE A 563 59.56 -39.77 15.65
N ALA A 564 58.57 -40.64 15.46
CA ALA A 564 57.66 -41.03 16.54
C ALA A 564 58.39 -41.61 17.75
N SER A 565 59.36 -42.53 17.55
CA SER A 565 60.21 -43.08 18.61
C SER A 565 61.03 -42.00 19.34
N LYS A 566 61.56 -41.01 18.61
CA LYS A 566 62.31 -39.89 19.19
C LYS A 566 61.43 -39.04 20.09
N TYR A 567 60.26 -38.62 19.62
CA TYR A 567 59.33 -37.81 20.39
C TYR A 567 58.71 -38.60 21.55
N ARG A 568 58.52 -39.92 21.41
CA ARG A 568 58.15 -40.79 22.53
C ARG A 568 59.18 -40.74 23.65
N ARG A 569 60.47 -40.85 23.33
CA ARG A 569 61.54 -40.77 24.34
C ARG A 569 61.56 -39.40 25.04
N LYS A 570 61.44 -38.31 24.26
CA LYS A 570 61.35 -36.94 24.81
C LYS A 570 60.13 -36.74 25.70
N LEU A 571 58.98 -37.30 25.31
CA LEU A 571 57.76 -37.26 26.12
C LEU A 571 57.92 -38.05 27.42
N GLN A 572 58.52 -39.24 27.38
CA GLN A 572 58.79 -40.05 28.57
C GLN A 572 59.77 -39.37 29.54
N GLU A 573 60.80 -38.72 29.02
CA GLU A 573 61.74 -37.92 29.82
C GLU A 573 61.02 -36.75 30.50
N PHE A 574 60.20 -36.01 29.73
CA PHE A 574 59.40 -34.91 30.27
C PHE A 574 58.33 -35.37 31.27
N GLU A 575 57.71 -36.53 31.06
CA GLU A 575 56.76 -37.15 31.99
C GLU A 575 57.42 -37.40 33.37
N GLY A 576 58.70 -37.77 33.39
CA GLY A 576 59.49 -37.88 34.61
C GLY A 576 59.63 -36.56 35.38
N TYR A 577 59.58 -35.42 34.70
CA TYR A 577 59.64 -34.09 35.33
C TYR A 577 58.29 -33.62 35.89
N LEU A 578 57.16 -34.22 35.51
CA LEU A 578 55.83 -33.77 35.97
C LEU A 578 55.70 -33.81 37.49
N THR A 579 56.21 -34.87 38.12
CA THR A 579 56.18 -35.00 39.59
C THR A 579 56.99 -33.89 40.25
N LEU A 580 58.15 -33.54 39.67
CA LEU A 580 59.00 -32.46 40.16
C LEU A 580 58.32 -31.09 39.98
N ILE A 581 57.74 -30.81 38.81
CA ILE A 581 57.01 -29.57 38.52
C ILE A 581 55.85 -29.41 39.51
N ARG A 582 55.09 -30.48 39.77
CA ARG A 582 53.99 -30.50 40.73
C ARG A 582 54.47 -30.18 42.14
N SER A 583 55.52 -30.85 42.61
CA SER A 583 56.07 -30.63 43.95
C SER A 583 56.60 -29.21 44.16
N ILE A 584 57.23 -28.59 43.14
CA ILE A 584 57.71 -27.20 43.25
C ILE A 584 56.56 -26.19 43.21
N ARG A 585 55.48 -26.49 42.47
CA ARG A 585 54.32 -25.60 42.30
C ARG A 585 53.22 -25.75 43.36
N THR A 586 53.43 -26.55 44.42
CA THR A 586 52.45 -26.72 45.50
C THR A 586 52.10 -25.37 46.15
N GLN A 587 50.82 -24.96 46.08
CA GLN A 587 50.33 -23.66 46.55
C GLN A 587 50.55 -23.41 48.06
N GLY A 588 50.75 -24.46 48.86
CA GLY A 588 51.06 -24.40 50.29
C GLY A 588 52.52 -24.07 50.64
N MET A 589 53.41 -23.86 49.66
CA MET A 589 54.82 -23.56 49.89
C MET A 589 55.06 -22.15 50.46
N ARG A 590 55.24 -22.04 51.78
CA ARG A 590 55.55 -20.78 52.50
C ARG A 590 57.06 -20.58 52.70
N GLN A 591 57.46 -19.36 53.07
CA GLN A 591 58.87 -18.96 53.21
C GLN A 591 59.74 -19.95 54.00
N ARG A 592 59.22 -20.57 55.06
CA ARG A 592 59.91 -21.61 55.86
C ARG A 592 60.29 -22.87 55.06
N HIS A 593 59.43 -23.29 54.14
CA HIS A 593 59.66 -24.47 53.28
C HIS A 593 60.72 -24.14 52.23
N TRP A 594 60.68 -22.92 51.68
CA TRP A 594 61.71 -22.42 50.76
C TRP A 594 63.08 -22.26 51.43
N MET A 595 63.13 -21.78 52.68
CA MET A 595 64.38 -21.69 53.45
C MET A 595 65.04 -23.06 53.63
N ARG A 596 64.25 -24.10 53.98
CA ARG A 596 64.76 -25.48 54.07
C ARG A 596 65.28 -26.00 52.73
N LEU A 597 64.61 -25.68 51.62
CA LEU A 597 65.13 -26.00 50.29
C LEU A 597 66.42 -25.24 49.95
N TYR A 598 66.55 -23.97 50.36
CA TYR A 598 67.77 -23.18 50.13
C TYR A 598 68.96 -23.60 51.00
N GLU A 599 68.71 -24.15 52.19
CA GLU A 599 69.76 -24.72 53.07
C GLU A 599 70.35 -26.01 52.46
N GLU A 600 69.48 -26.91 52.01
CA GLU A 600 69.87 -28.18 51.41
C GLU A 600 70.35 -28.01 49.95
N MET A 601 69.89 -26.96 49.27
CA MET A 601 70.24 -26.66 47.87
C MET A 601 70.62 -25.18 47.71
N PRO A 602 71.85 -24.79 48.10
CA PRO A 602 72.29 -23.38 48.10
C PRO A 602 72.23 -22.70 46.73
N LEU A 603 72.34 -23.50 45.65
CA LEU A 603 72.28 -23.03 44.26
C LEU A 603 70.93 -22.40 43.90
N LEU A 604 69.84 -22.81 44.54
CA LEU A 604 68.49 -22.27 44.33
C LEU A 604 68.32 -20.83 44.86
N LYS A 605 69.15 -20.42 45.81
CA LYS A 605 69.11 -19.09 46.44
C LYS A 605 69.60 -17.97 45.50
N SER A 606 70.29 -18.34 44.42
CA SER A 606 70.97 -17.41 43.52
C SER A 606 70.11 -16.79 42.42
N LEU A 607 68.89 -17.30 42.20
CA LEU A 607 67.96 -16.80 41.17
C LEU A 607 66.64 -16.33 41.78
N ASP A 608 66.10 -15.23 41.26
CA ASP A 608 64.74 -14.77 41.56
C ASP A 608 63.68 -15.78 41.10
N ARG A 609 62.69 -16.04 41.98
CA ARG A 609 61.62 -17.01 41.74
C ARG A 609 60.79 -16.73 40.48
N ASP A 610 60.67 -15.46 40.11
CA ASP A 610 59.89 -15.03 38.94
C ASP A 610 60.59 -15.36 37.60
N VAL A 611 61.87 -15.73 37.64
CA VAL A 611 62.69 -16.07 36.45
C VAL A 611 63.02 -17.57 36.41
N TRP A 612 62.52 -18.37 37.36
CA TRP A 612 62.78 -19.81 37.37
C TRP A 612 62.20 -20.47 36.15
N THR A 613 63.05 -21.15 35.38
CA THR A 613 62.65 -22.01 34.27
C THR A 613 62.95 -23.45 34.65
N LEU A 614 62.16 -24.41 34.16
CA LEU A 614 62.39 -25.83 34.44
C LEU A 614 63.79 -26.26 33.97
N HIS A 615 64.27 -25.75 32.84
CA HIS A 615 65.61 -26.01 32.33
C HIS A 615 66.72 -25.52 33.29
N ALA A 616 66.62 -24.29 33.81
CA ALA A 616 67.59 -23.77 34.77
C ALA A 616 67.62 -24.61 36.05
N LEU A 617 66.44 -25.00 36.53
CA LEU A 617 66.28 -25.86 37.71
C LEU A 617 66.89 -27.25 37.50
N LEU A 618 66.65 -27.88 36.34
CA LEU A 618 67.25 -29.17 36.00
C LEU A 618 68.78 -29.10 35.89
N ASN A 619 69.33 -28.05 35.29
CA ASN A 619 70.79 -27.82 35.19
C ASN A 619 71.46 -27.59 36.56
N MET A 620 70.72 -27.08 37.54
CA MET A 620 71.19 -26.91 38.93
C MET A 620 71.11 -28.21 39.75
N GLY A 621 70.78 -29.34 39.11
CA GLY A 621 70.78 -30.66 39.75
C GLY A 621 69.50 -30.99 40.53
N LEU A 622 68.40 -30.24 40.34
CA LEU A 622 67.12 -30.54 41.02
C LEU A 622 66.55 -31.92 40.67
N ALA A 623 66.91 -32.48 39.52
CA ALA A 623 66.51 -33.83 39.12
C ALA A 623 67.04 -34.92 40.08
N SER A 624 68.19 -34.70 40.74
CA SER A 624 68.78 -35.66 41.69
C SER A 624 68.14 -35.60 43.09
N ASN A 625 67.46 -34.50 43.41
CA ASN A 625 66.90 -34.21 44.74
C ASN A 625 65.36 -34.22 44.76
N VAL A 626 64.73 -34.84 43.75
CA VAL A 626 63.26 -35.02 43.64
C VAL A 626 62.62 -35.57 44.93
N PRO A 627 63.19 -36.56 45.66
CA PRO A 627 62.59 -37.08 46.90
C PRO A 627 62.50 -36.03 48.01
N LEU A 628 63.54 -35.21 48.18
CA LEU A 628 63.60 -34.14 49.19
C LEU A 628 62.63 -33.00 48.86
N ILE A 629 62.58 -32.61 47.59
CA ILE A 629 61.64 -31.58 47.10
C ILE A 629 60.20 -32.03 47.29
N ARG A 630 59.92 -33.31 47.04
CA ARG A 630 58.61 -33.92 47.27
C ARG A 630 58.26 -33.98 48.76
N GLU A 631 59.17 -34.37 49.65
CA GLU A 631 58.94 -34.38 51.10
C GLU A 631 58.56 -32.97 51.60
N VAL A 632 59.30 -31.94 51.19
CA VAL A 632 59.02 -30.55 51.56
C VAL A 632 57.70 -30.07 50.97
N ALA A 633 57.37 -30.47 49.74
CA ALA A 633 56.10 -30.17 49.10
C ALA A 633 54.91 -30.86 49.78
N ASP A 634 55.07 -32.11 50.22
CA ASP A 634 54.04 -32.88 50.92
C ASP A 634 53.79 -32.29 52.33
N MET A 635 54.84 -31.85 53.03
CA MET A 635 54.72 -31.06 54.29
C MET A 635 54.01 -29.71 54.07
N ALA A 636 54.19 -29.11 52.89
CA ALA A 636 53.56 -27.85 52.53
C ALA A 636 52.08 -28.02 52.12
N GLY A 637 51.75 -29.11 51.42
CA GLY A 637 50.39 -29.45 50.99
C GLY A 637 49.51 -30.02 52.11
N GLY A 638 50.08 -30.78 53.05
CA GLY A 638 49.36 -31.32 54.22
C GLY A 638 49.05 -30.30 55.33
N GLY A 639 49.38 -29.03 55.12
CA GLY A 639 49.10 -27.93 56.05
C GLY A 639 47.73 -27.25 55.86
N GLU A 640 46.91 -27.75 54.94
CA GLU A 640 45.48 -27.43 54.83
C GLU A 640 44.65 -28.61 55.34
N VAL A 641 44.51 -28.68 56.66
CA VAL A 641 43.34 -29.23 57.37
C VAL A 641 42.86 -28.16 58.34
#